data_AF-A0A847AZ88-F1
#
_entry.id   AF-A0A847AZ88-F1
#
_cell.length_a   1.000
_cell.length_b   1.000
_cell.length_c   1.000
_cell.angle_alpha   90.00
_cell.angle_beta   90.00
_cell.angle_gamma   90.00
#
_symmetry.space_group_name_H-M   'P 1'
#
loop_
_entity.id
_entity.type
_entity.pdbx_description
1 polymer ?
#
loop_
_entity_poly.entity_id
_entity_poly.type
_entity_poly.pdbx_seq_one_letter_code
_entity_poly.pdbx_strand_id
1 'polypeptide(L)'
;MTGALLVLILVTAGFYATGSTLQPDNFTFRFSPRGLRHISVLAGLFILVRAWGYRLAMYELLNSPVGIVYGAGYTDVYATLPGLKILFVIAIIAALILILGKNVKVFAGVLLAWAGSSLILLQAYPLLLQRFRVDPNELEFEKEFIGHNIEMTRVAYGLDAVKEKNFVIENTLDSDALKKNWDIISNIRLWDYRPKLSVFRELQELRPYYNFLEVDVDRYEIDGDYRQVMISAREINKDKLPSRTWINEKLVYTHGYGGVMTSVSEVSSEGGPEYFMKDIPPETVSGLKIDNPAIYYGESRDEYVIANSRVKEFDYVHEDENVFVHYEGKGGVPLNGFFRKVFYALRFGEFKILLSEDLKPESRIMYYRNIRERVRKVAPFLIYDSDPYLILEKGQFFWIQDAYTFTNRFPYSEPVGNLGNYFRNSVKVVIDAYNGDMKFYLMETDEPLSAALSAIYSDLFIPAAEMPDYIRRHIRYPEDLFKIQADLLRTYHMRDPVVFYNKEDLWDIPYEHYSGRTILMEPYYAFYCFEDTGDPEFVLMLPFTPTTRNNMISWLAARSDGDYYGEMILYRFPPDQLVYGPHQIESEIDSDDAISQLVTLWSQSGSRVIRGNLIVIPVENSLLYIEPLYIEAEAVRIPRLRRIIASYNGRIVMGATLKSALTELIGEYATSSDRRIKMLETGKEDTLARGLRELAGQASEVYEEMLKNQRAGDWAAYGEKLAELEKIILKMKESTD
;
A
#
# COMPACT_ATOMS: atom_id res chain seq x y z
N MET A 1 24.88 -21.08 22.72
CA MET A 1 25.36 -21.23 24.12
C MET A 1 25.71 -22.67 24.50
N THR A 2 24.85 -23.66 24.22
CA THR A 2 25.09 -25.10 24.52
C THR A 2 26.32 -25.70 23.82
N GLY A 3 26.59 -25.32 22.57
CA GLY A 3 27.79 -25.76 21.84
C GLY A 3 29.11 -25.30 22.47
N ALA A 4 29.18 -24.06 22.96
CA ALA A 4 30.38 -23.52 23.62
C ALA A 4 30.67 -24.23 24.97
N LEU A 5 29.62 -24.54 25.74
CA LEU A 5 29.72 -25.34 26.97
C LEU A 5 30.21 -26.76 26.68
N LEU A 6 29.70 -27.40 25.62
CA LEU A 6 30.11 -28.74 25.22
C LEU A 6 31.57 -28.77 24.76
N VAL A 7 32.01 -27.77 23.98
CA VAL A 7 33.41 -27.59 23.60
C VAL A 7 34.30 -27.37 24.83
N LEU A 8 33.90 -26.51 25.77
CA LEU A 8 34.64 -26.29 27.01
C LEU A 8 34.82 -27.61 27.80
N ILE A 9 33.77 -28.43 27.87
CA ILE A 9 33.83 -29.75 28.54
C ILE A 9 34.76 -30.70 27.81
N LEU A 10 34.69 -30.77 26.48
CA LEU A 10 35.57 -31.62 25.66
C LEU A 10 37.04 -31.18 25.76
N VAL A 11 37.31 -29.87 25.73
CA VAL A 11 38.67 -29.31 25.90
C VAL A 11 39.21 -29.60 27.30
N THR A 12 38.39 -29.41 28.33
CA THR A 12 38.78 -29.70 29.72
C THR A 12 39.01 -31.21 29.91
N ALA A 13 38.16 -32.05 29.32
CA ALA A 13 38.34 -33.50 29.32
C ALA A 13 39.61 -33.93 28.56
N GLY A 14 39.89 -33.32 27.41
CA GLY A 14 41.11 -33.52 26.63
C GLY A 14 42.36 -33.13 27.41
N PHE A 15 42.34 -32.00 28.12
CA PHE A 15 43.44 -31.55 28.98
C PHE A 15 43.71 -32.52 30.14
N TYR A 16 42.65 -33.08 30.73
CA TYR A 16 42.81 -34.12 31.76
C TYR A 16 43.26 -35.47 31.20
N ALA A 17 42.94 -35.79 29.94
CA ALA A 17 43.39 -37.00 29.26
C ALA A 17 44.86 -36.91 28.81
N THR A 18 45.36 -35.72 28.47
CA THR A 18 46.78 -35.49 28.16
C THR A 18 47.63 -35.30 29.42
N GLY A 19 47.04 -34.77 30.51
CA GLY A 19 47.69 -34.64 31.81
C GLY A 19 47.78 -35.93 32.64
N SER A 20 47.09 -37.01 32.25
CA SER A 20 47.30 -38.34 32.84
C SER A 20 48.56 -38.97 32.25
N THR A 21 49.53 -39.34 33.09
CA THR A 21 50.78 -40.00 32.70
C THR A 21 50.52 -41.19 31.78
N LEU A 22 50.95 -41.09 30.52
CA LEU A 22 51.04 -42.19 29.56
C LEU A 22 52.04 -43.22 30.11
N GLN A 23 51.56 -44.23 30.84
CA GLN A 23 52.36 -45.41 31.16
C GLN A 23 52.33 -46.36 29.95
N PRO A 24 53.48 -46.77 29.38
CA PRO A 24 53.53 -47.47 28.08
C PRO A 24 52.94 -48.89 28.06
N ASP A 25 52.56 -49.47 29.21
CA ASP A 25 52.26 -50.90 29.27
C ASP A 25 50.78 -51.27 29.05
N ASN A 26 49.87 -50.31 28.97
CA ASN A 26 48.49 -50.57 28.53
C ASN A 26 47.85 -49.26 28.04
N PHE A 27 47.38 -49.23 26.79
CA PHE A 27 46.56 -48.15 26.21
C PHE A 27 45.19 -48.00 26.91
N THR A 28 45.18 -47.74 28.22
CA THR A 28 43.97 -47.48 29.00
C THR A 28 44.04 -46.06 29.56
N PHE A 29 43.22 -45.18 29.01
CA PHE A 29 43.02 -43.83 29.56
C PHE A 29 42.40 -43.97 30.96
N ARG A 30 43.18 -43.72 32.01
CA ARG A 30 42.68 -43.65 33.39
C ARG A 30 42.71 -42.20 33.85
N PHE A 31 41.54 -41.57 33.89
CA PHE A 31 41.37 -40.26 34.50
C PHE A 31 41.74 -40.30 35.99
N SER A 32 42.45 -39.28 36.46
CA SER A 32 42.69 -39.13 37.90
C SER A 32 41.35 -38.94 38.64
N PRO A 33 41.17 -39.43 39.88
CA PRO A 33 39.91 -39.28 40.61
C PRO A 33 39.44 -37.83 40.78
N ARG A 34 40.39 -36.88 40.87
CA ARG A 34 40.10 -35.43 40.92
C ARG A 34 39.66 -34.89 39.56
N GLY A 35 40.33 -35.29 38.47
CA GLY A 35 39.96 -34.92 37.11
C GLY A 35 38.58 -35.46 36.72
N LEU A 36 38.32 -36.73 37.04
CA LEU A 36 37.01 -37.35 36.81
C LEU A 36 35.90 -36.64 37.59
N ARG A 37 36.14 -36.24 38.85
CA ARG A 37 35.18 -35.48 39.64
C ARG A 37 34.91 -34.10 39.03
N HIS A 38 35.94 -33.40 38.56
CA HIS A 38 35.76 -32.12 37.88
C HIS A 38 34.94 -32.27 36.59
N ILE A 39 35.28 -33.25 35.73
CA ILE A 39 34.53 -33.52 34.49
C ILE A 39 33.09 -33.94 34.79
N SER A 40 32.86 -34.74 35.84
CA SER A 40 31.52 -35.19 36.23
C SER A 40 30.66 -34.03 36.73
N VAL A 41 31.24 -33.08 37.49
CA VAL A 41 30.54 -31.85 37.89
C VAL A 41 30.21 -30.98 36.68
N LEU A 42 31.17 -30.77 35.76
CA LEU A 42 30.92 -29.99 34.54
C LEU A 42 29.85 -30.65 33.65
N ALA A 43 29.88 -31.98 33.49
CA ALA A 43 28.85 -32.73 32.78
C ALA A 43 27.49 -32.62 33.46
N GLY A 44 27.44 -32.68 34.79
CA GLY A 44 26.20 -32.47 35.56
C GLY A 44 25.62 -31.06 35.36
N LEU A 45 26.45 -30.02 35.44
CA LEU A 45 26.03 -28.63 35.14
C LEU A 45 25.54 -28.48 33.70
N PHE A 46 26.20 -29.13 32.74
CA PHE A 46 25.75 -29.16 31.36
C PHE A 46 24.38 -29.84 31.20
N ILE A 47 24.16 -30.98 31.87
CA ILE A 47 22.85 -31.64 31.85
C ILE A 47 21.78 -30.76 32.50
N LEU A 48 22.08 -29.98 33.55
CA LEU A 48 21.12 -29.01 34.10
C LEU A 48 20.74 -27.93 33.08
N VAL A 49 21.71 -27.41 32.32
CA VAL A 49 21.43 -26.48 31.21
C VAL A 49 20.58 -27.17 30.14
N ARG A 50 20.83 -28.46 29.85
CA ARG A 50 19.98 -29.26 28.95
C ARG A 50 18.58 -29.49 29.50
N ALA A 51 18.42 -29.70 30.81
CA ALA A 51 17.12 -29.81 31.47
C ALA A 51 16.30 -28.54 31.23
N TRP A 52 16.90 -27.36 31.50
CA TRP A 52 16.25 -26.09 31.20
C TRP A 52 15.94 -25.95 29.69
N GLY A 53 16.84 -26.43 28.83
CA GLY A 53 16.58 -26.54 27.39
C GLY A 53 15.34 -27.35 27.05
N TYR A 54 15.10 -28.51 27.68
CA TYR A 54 13.87 -29.28 27.49
C TYR A 54 12.63 -28.52 27.98
N ARG A 55 12.73 -27.79 29.09
CA ARG A 55 11.62 -26.96 29.59
C ARG A 55 11.24 -25.86 28.60
N LEU A 56 12.23 -25.23 27.97
CA LEU A 56 12.02 -24.24 26.91
C LEU A 56 11.50 -24.87 25.62
N ALA A 57 12.02 -26.04 25.23
CA ALA A 57 11.56 -26.78 24.06
C ALA A 57 10.07 -27.15 24.13
N MET A 58 9.52 -27.35 25.33
CA MET A 58 8.06 -27.56 25.50
C MET A 58 7.24 -26.37 24.98
N TYR A 59 7.73 -25.15 25.14
CA TYR A 59 7.07 -23.95 24.61
C TYR A 59 7.37 -23.74 23.13
N GLU A 60 8.55 -24.16 22.67
CA GLU A 60 8.95 -24.08 21.27
C GLU A 60 8.08 -24.95 20.35
N LEU A 61 7.46 -26.02 20.89
CA LEU A 61 6.47 -26.83 20.14
C LEU A 61 5.35 -25.99 19.54
N LEU A 62 4.95 -24.90 20.20
CA LEU A 62 3.92 -23.98 19.71
C LEU A 62 4.32 -23.26 18.41
N ASN A 63 5.59 -23.32 18.02
CA ASN A 63 6.15 -22.73 16.80
C ASN A 63 6.78 -23.82 15.90
N SER A 64 6.27 -25.06 15.98
CA SER A 64 6.77 -26.20 15.20
C SER A 64 6.42 -26.04 13.70
N PRO A 65 7.38 -26.17 12.78
CA PRO A 65 7.12 -26.11 11.33
C PRO A 65 6.87 -27.49 10.69
N VAL A 66 6.80 -28.56 11.48
CA VAL A 66 6.87 -29.95 10.98
C VAL A 66 5.51 -30.51 10.53
N GLY A 67 4.40 -29.94 11.03
CA GLY A 67 3.04 -30.41 10.75
C GLY A 67 2.47 -29.92 9.41
N ILE A 68 1.19 -30.23 9.18
CA ILE A 68 0.39 -29.71 8.04
C ILE A 68 0.28 -28.18 8.11
N VAL A 69 0.20 -27.67 9.33
CA VAL A 69 0.09 -26.27 9.67
C VAL A 69 1.20 -25.90 10.65
N TYR A 70 1.53 -24.62 10.72
CA TYR A 70 2.49 -24.13 11.72
C TYR A 70 1.91 -24.25 13.15
N GLY A 71 2.71 -24.79 14.06
CA GLY A 71 2.32 -25.03 15.45
C GLY A 71 2.40 -26.51 15.85
N ALA A 72 2.12 -26.79 17.12
CA ALA A 72 2.23 -28.16 17.64
C ALA A 72 1.07 -29.01 17.13
N GLY A 73 1.37 -30.02 16.31
CA GLY A 73 0.40 -31.02 15.87
C GLY A 73 0.11 -32.11 16.91
N TYR A 74 -0.68 -33.12 16.53
CA TYR A 74 -1.07 -34.20 17.43
C TYR A 74 0.13 -34.94 18.01
N THR A 75 1.09 -35.30 17.16
CA THR A 75 2.31 -36.00 17.59
C THR A 75 3.14 -35.15 18.56
N ASP A 76 3.18 -33.82 18.37
CA ASP A 76 3.93 -32.94 19.28
C ASP A 76 3.32 -32.89 20.68
N VAL A 77 1.99 -32.81 20.76
CA VAL A 77 1.29 -32.72 22.05
C VAL A 77 1.22 -34.06 22.78
N TYR A 78 0.99 -35.16 22.06
CA TYR A 78 0.78 -36.48 22.66
C TYR A 78 2.04 -37.37 22.72
N ALA A 79 3.11 -37.04 21.98
CA ALA A 79 4.40 -37.75 22.06
C ALA A 79 5.55 -36.87 22.52
N THR A 80 5.83 -35.79 21.79
CA THR A 80 7.03 -34.96 22.01
C THR A 80 6.98 -34.25 23.37
N LEU A 81 5.84 -33.65 23.73
CA LEU A 81 5.66 -32.95 25.00
C LEU A 81 5.80 -33.87 26.23
N PRO A 82 5.14 -35.06 26.31
CA PRO A 82 5.41 -36.04 27.35
C PRO A 82 6.88 -36.49 27.38
N GLY A 83 7.48 -36.74 26.21
CA GLY A 83 8.89 -37.10 26.09
C GLY A 83 9.81 -36.03 26.69
N LEU A 84 9.57 -34.76 26.39
CA LEU A 84 10.30 -33.62 26.96
C LEU A 84 10.10 -33.51 28.48
N LYS A 85 8.89 -33.74 29.00
CA LYS A 85 8.60 -33.73 30.44
C LYS A 85 9.37 -34.82 31.18
N ILE A 86 9.41 -36.03 30.61
CA ILE A 86 10.16 -37.15 31.15
C ILE A 86 11.67 -36.84 31.11
N LEU A 87 12.18 -36.33 29.98
CA LEU A 87 13.60 -35.99 29.83
C LEU A 87 14.04 -34.85 30.74
N PHE A 88 13.17 -33.89 31.04
CA PHE A 88 13.43 -32.85 32.03
C PHE A 88 13.75 -33.46 33.40
N VAL A 89 12.93 -34.40 33.85
CA VAL A 89 13.12 -35.10 35.14
C VAL A 89 14.35 -36.02 35.09
N ILE A 90 14.53 -36.80 34.03
CA ILE A 90 15.71 -37.66 33.84
C ILE A 90 16.99 -36.82 33.87
N ALA A 91 16.99 -35.67 33.20
CA ALA A 91 18.15 -34.79 33.17
C ALA A 91 18.50 -34.23 34.56
N ILE A 92 17.52 -33.81 35.36
CA ILE A 92 17.76 -33.36 36.74
C ILE A 92 18.38 -34.49 37.58
N ILE A 93 17.80 -35.70 37.51
CA ILE A 93 18.31 -36.87 38.25
C ILE A 93 19.73 -37.23 37.78
N ALA A 94 19.94 -37.28 36.46
CA ALA A 94 21.24 -37.55 35.85
C ALA A 94 22.30 -36.53 36.29
N ALA A 95 21.96 -35.24 36.31
CA ALA A 95 22.85 -34.19 36.76
C ALA A 95 23.25 -34.36 38.24
N LEU A 96 22.29 -34.66 39.12
CA LEU A 96 22.55 -34.92 40.53
C LEU A 96 23.48 -36.13 40.72
N ILE A 97 23.23 -37.23 39.99
CA ILE A 97 24.08 -38.43 40.03
C ILE A 97 25.49 -38.12 39.53
N LEU A 98 25.66 -37.33 38.47
CA LEU A 98 26.97 -36.94 37.95
C LEU A 98 27.75 -36.03 38.90
N ILE A 99 27.09 -35.05 39.53
CA ILE A 99 27.72 -34.15 40.51
C ILE A 99 28.20 -34.91 41.76
N LEU A 100 27.42 -35.89 42.22
CA LEU A 100 27.75 -36.71 43.38
C LEU A 100 28.65 -37.91 43.04
N GLY A 101 28.72 -38.28 41.76
CA GLY A 101 29.39 -39.45 41.24
C GLY A 101 30.91 -39.40 41.35
N LYS A 102 31.52 -40.56 41.62
CA LYS A 102 32.99 -40.72 41.72
C LYS A 102 33.56 -41.81 40.80
N ASN A 103 32.72 -42.48 40.02
CA ASN A 103 33.08 -43.68 39.27
C ASN A 103 32.81 -43.50 37.76
N VAL A 104 33.80 -43.87 36.92
CA VAL A 104 33.73 -43.78 35.46
C VAL A 104 32.55 -44.59 34.90
N LYS A 105 32.24 -45.77 35.47
CA LYS A 105 31.11 -46.59 35.02
C LYS A 105 29.76 -45.91 35.24
N VAL A 106 29.62 -45.19 36.36
CA VAL A 106 28.42 -44.40 36.67
C VAL A 106 28.33 -43.20 35.73
N PHE A 107 29.45 -42.49 35.52
CA PHE A 107 29.52 -41.39 34.56
C PHE A 107 29.07 -41.79 33.15
N ALA A 108 29.67 -42.86 32.60
CA ALA A 108 29.33 -43.34 31.26
C ALA A 108 27.90 -43.89 31.19
N GLY A 109 27.48 -44.65 32.21
CA GLY A 109 26.14 -45.24 32.25
C GLY A 109 25.03 -44.20 32.30
N VAL A 110 25.17 -43.14 33.10
CA VAL A 110 24.18 -42.06 33.19
C VAL A 110 24.08 -41.27 31.89
N LEU A 111 25.21 -40.95 31.26
CA LEU A 111 25.22 -40.25 29.98
C LEU A 111 24.61 -41.08 28.85
N LEU A 112 24.93 -42.38 28.79
CA LEU A 112 24.34 -43.29 27.81
C LEU A 112 22.84 -43.48 28.04
N ALA A 113 22.41 -43.60 29.30
CA ALA A 113 21.00 -43.70 29.64
C ALA A 113 20.24 -42.43 29.23
N TRP A 114 20.74 -41.24 29.58
CA TRP A 114 20.14 -39.98 29.18
C TRP A 114 20.09 -39.81 27.65
N ALA A 115 21.21 -40.09 26.96
CA ALA A 115 21.28 -39.99 25.50
C ALA A 115 20.34 -41.00 24.81
N GLY A 116 20.33 -42.24 25.28
CA GLY A 116 19.43 -43.29 24.79
C GLY A 116 17.96 -42.96 25.01
N SER A 117 17.59 -42.50 26.22
CA SER A 117 16.25 -42.01 26.51
C SER A 117 15.88 -40.83 25.62
N SER A 118 16.81 -39.90 25.36
CA SER A 118 16.56 -38.74 24.49
C SER A 118 16.29 -39.16 23.04
N LEU A 119 17.02 -40.14 22.51
CA LEU A 119 16.78 -40.67 21.16
C LEU A 119 15.43 -41.37 21.07
N ILE A 120 15.09 -42.20 22.06
CA ILE A 120 13.83 -42.94 22.07
C ILE A 120 12.65 -41.98 22.19
N LEU A 121 12.68 -41.07 23.16
CA LEU A 121 11.53 -40.21 23.50
C LEU A 121 11.31 -39.07 22.50
N LEU A 122 12.36 -38.53 21.87
CA LEU A 122 12.22 -37.39 20.95
C LEU A 122 12.27 -37.77 19.47
N GLN A 123 12.74 -38.97 19.12
CA GLN A 123 12.82 -39.38 17.71
C GLN A 123 11.98 -40.64 17.46
N ALA A 124 12.30 -41.74 18.15
CA ALA A 124 11.65 -43.02 17.85
C ALA A 124 10.14 -43.00 18.17
N TYR A 125 9.76 -42.55 19.36
CA TYR A 125 8.36 -42.57 19.79
C TYR A 125 7.45 -41.63 18.97
N PRO A 126 7.80 -40.34 18.75
CA PRO A 126 7.02 -39.46 17.88
C PRO A 126 6.89 -39.99 16.46
N LEU A 127 7.98 -40.51 15.86
CA LEU A 127 7.97 -41.07 14.51
C LEU A 127 7.03 -42.28 14.39
N LEU A 128 7.05 -43.18 15.39
CA LEU A 128 6.16 -44.34 15.42
C LEU A 128 4.70 -43.91 15.59
N LEU A 129 4.42 -42.94 16.45
CA LEU A 129 3.06 -42.43 16.63
C LEU A 129 2.53 -41.78 15.35
N GLN A 130 3.34 -40.92 14.72
CA GLN A 130 3.00 -40.26 13.46
C GLN A 130 2.66 -41.31 12.38
N ARG A 131 3.60 -42.20 12.09
CA ARG A 131 3.49 -43.16 10.98
C ARG A 131 2.37 -44.19 11.13
N PHE A 132 2.13 -44.67 12.35
CA PHE A 132 1.21 -45.79 12.58
C PHE A 132 -0.16 -45.38 13.09
N ARG A 133 -0.33 -44.14 13.60
CA ARG A 133 -1.60 -43.68 14.16
C ARG A 133 -2.11 -42.40 13.52
N VAL A 134 -1.25 -41.40 13.30
CA VAL A 134 -1.67 -40.10 12.76
C VAL A 134 -1.84 -40.17 11.25
N ASP A 135 -0.80 -40.51 10.49
CA ASP A 135 -0.85 -40.51 9.01
C ASP A 135 -2.05 -41.29 8.42
N PRO A 136 -2.47 -42.46 8.96
CA PRO A 136 -3.64 -43.16 8.44
C PRO A 136 -4.98 -42.44 8.64
N ASN A 137 -5.10 -41.60 9.66
CA ASN A 137 -6.33 -40.88 10.03
C ASN A 137 -6.00 -39.40 10.33
N GLU A 138 -5.22 -38.78 9.44
CA GLU A 138 -4.53 -37.51 9.71
C GLU A 138 -5.53 -36.38 10.02
N LEU A 139 -6.58 -36.24 9.20
CA LEU A 139 -7.61 -35.23 9.39
C LEU A 139 -8.30 -35.33 10.76
N GLU A 140 -8.59 -36.55 11.26
CA GLU A 140 -9.26 -36.72 12.55
C GLU A 140 -8.38 -36.27 13.72
N PHE A 141 -7.09 -36.60 13.67
CA PHE A 141 -6.14 -36.29 14.74
C PHE A 141 -5.62 -34.85 14.69
N GLU A 142 -5.49 -34.26 13.49
CA GLU A 142 -4.94 -32.90 13.32
C GLU A 142 -6.02 -31.80 13.31
N LYS A 143 -7.31 -32.17 13.26
CA LYS A 143 -8.44 -31.21 13.20
C LYS A 143 -8.36 -30.09 14.23
N GLU A 144 -8.10 -30.43 15.49
CA GLU A 144 -8.02 -29.46 16.60
C GLU A 144 -6.84 -28.50 16.42
N PHE A 145 -5.68 -29.01 15.97
CA PHE A 145 -4.46 -28.23 15.79
C PHE A 145 -4.52 -27.32 14.57
N ILE A 146 -5.17 -27.77 13.50
CA ILE A 146 -5.55 -26.93 12.36
C ILE A 146 -6.47 -25.80 12.85
N GLY A 147 -7.44 -26.10 13.71
CA GLY A 147 -8.29 -25.08 14.35
C GLY A 147 -7.50 -24.02 15.11
N HIS A 148 -6.56 -24.42 15.97
CA HIS A 148 -5.68 -23.49 16.68
C HIS A 148 -4.82 -22.65 15.73
N ASN A 149 -4.29 -23.24 14.65
CA ASN A 149 -3.51 -22.49 13.67
C ASN A 149 -4.36 -21.45 12.94
N ILE A 150 -5.58 -21.80 12.52
CA ILE A 150 -6.51 -20.86 11.88
C ILE A 150 -6.83 -19.71 12.84
N GLU A 151 -7.22 -20.02 14.07
CA GLU A 151 -7.58 -19.02 15.08
C GLU A 151 -6.40 -18.10 15.41
N MET A 152 -5.24 -18.68 15.74
CA MET A 152 -4.09 -17.91 16.19
C MET A 152 -3.44 -17.13 15.04
N THR A 153 -3.46 -17.63 13.79
CA THR A 153 -3.03 -16.85 12.62
C THR A 153 -3.96 -15.65 12.44
N ARG A 154 -5.28 -15.86 12.54
CA ARG A 154 -6.23 -14.74 12.42
C ARG A 154 -6.02 -13.70 13.51
N VAL A 155 -5.80 -14.10 14.75
CA VAL A 155 -5.46 -13.20 15.87
C VAL A 155 -4.09 -12.54 15.69
N ALA A 156 -3.09 -13.21 15.13
CA ALA A 156 -1.75 -12.63 14.99
C ALA A 156 -1.71 -11.45 14.01
N TYR A 157 -2.54 -11.50 12.97
CA TYR A 157 -2.58 -10.52 11.88
C TYR A 157 -3.85 -9.66 11.86
N GLY A 158 -4.75 -9.78 12.84
CA GLY A 158 -5.96 -8.96 12.93
C GLY A 158 -7.10 -9.36 12.00
N LEU A 159 -7.06 -10.59 11.50
CA LEU A 159 -8.12 -11.12 10.64
C LEU A 159 -9.34 -11.58 11.45
N ASP A 160 -9.18 -11.82 12.75
CA ASP A 160 -10.26 -12.21 13.66
C ASP A 160 -11.34 -11.13 13.80
N ALA A 161 -10.95 -9.85 13.69
CA ALA A 161 -11.84 -8.69 13.73
C ALA A 161 -12.51 -8.36 12.39
N VAL A 162 -12.16 -9.05 11.29
CA VAL A 162 -12.74 -8.80 9.96
C VAL A 162 -14.22 -9.17 9.98
N LYS A 163 -15.08 -8.19 9.68
CA LYS A 163 -16.53 -8.38 9.57
C LYS A 163 -16.87 -8.91 8.18
N GLU A 164 -17.58 -10.02 8.10
CA GLU A 164 -18.07 -10.56 6.82
C GLU A 164 -19.49 -10.04 6.54
N LYS A 165 -19.71 -9.48 5.35
CA LYS A 165 -21.02 -9.07 4.85
C LYS A 165 -21.29 -9.70 3.48
N ASN A 166 -22.54 -10.03 3.19
CA ASN A 166 -22.93 -10.42 1.84
C ASN A 166 -23.19 -9.17 1.02
N PHE A 167 -22.67 -9.13 -0.20
CA PHE A 167 -22.93 -8.07 -1.16
C PHE A 167 -23.74 -8.64 -2.31
N VAL A 168 -25.04 -8.36 -2.31
CA VAL A 168 -25.93 -8.82 -3.39
C VAL A 168 -25.89 -7.79 -4.51
N ILE A 169 -25.54 -8.23 -5.72
CA ILE A 169 -25.56 -7.39 -6.91
C ILE A 169 -26.99 -7.31 -7.44
N GLU A 170 -27.55 -6.11 -7.43
CA GLU A 170 -28.89 -5.83 -7.97
C GLU A 170 -28.83 -5.12 -9.33
N ASN A 171 -27.67 -4.59 -9.72
CA ASN A 171 -27.47 -3.83 -10.96
C ASN A 171 -28.50 -2.69 -11.11
N THR A 172 -28.67 -1.92 -10.03
CA THR A 172 -29.59 -0.78 -9.92
C THR A 172 -28.97 0.56 -10.30
N LEU A 173 -27.74 0.58 -10.82
CA LEU A 173 -27.06 1.83 -11.15
C LEU A 173 -27.80 2.58 -12.28
N ASP A 174 -28.44 3.69 -11.91
CA ASP A 174 -29.14 4.62 -12.80
C ASP A 174 -28.66 6.07 -12.62
N SER A 175 -29.27 7.02 -13.33
CA SER A 175 -28.87 8.43 -13.27
C SER A 175 -29.06 9.05 -11.89
N ASP A 176 -30.06 8.61 -11.13
CA ASP A 176 -30.35 9.16 -9.81
C ASP A 176 -29.41 8.55 -8.76
N ALA A 177 -29.06 7.27 -8.89
CA ALA A 177 -27.99 6.64 -8.13
C ALA A 177 -26.64 7.35 -8.33
N LEU A 178 -26.29 7.74 -9.57
CA LEU A 178 -25.05 8.52 -9.80
C LEU A 178 -25.08 9.89 -9.15
N LYS A 179 -26.21 10.60 -9.18
CA LYS A 179 -26.33 11.93 -8.55
C LYS A 179 -26.25 11.83 -7.04
N LYS A 180 -26.92 10.83 -6.45
CA LYS A 180 -26.92 10.58 -5.01
C LYS A 180 -25.52 10.24 -4.50
N ASN A 181 -24.75 9.48 -5.28
CA ASN A 181 -23.40 9.04 -4.92
C ASN A 181 -22.31 9.88 -5.61
N TRP A 182 -22.62 11.11 -6.02
CA TRP A 182 -21.69 11.93 -6.78
C TRP A 182 -20.42 12.26 -5.97
N ASP A 183 -20.49 12.32 -4.65
CA ASP A 183 -19.33 12.55 -3.79
C ASP A 183 -18.32 11.40 -3.86
N ILE A 184 -18.77 10.16 -4.09
CA ILE A 184 -17.88 9.02 -4.35
C ILE A 184 -17.37 9.09 -5.79
N ILE A 185 -18.26 9.29 -6.75
CA ILE A 185 -17.96 9.24 -8.18
C ILE A 185 -16.99 10.35 -8.59
N SER A 186 -17.19 11.57 -8.09
CA SER A 186 -16.31 12.71 -8.34
C SER A 186 -14.95 12.58 -7.66
N ASN A 187 -14.75 11.59 -6.78
CA ASN A 187 -13.49 11.26 -6.14
C ASN A 187 -12.86 9.96 -6.69
N ILE A 188 -13.41 9.37 -7.76
CA ILE A 188 -12.77 8.22 -8.40
C ILE A 188 -11.40 8.63 -8.93
N ARG A 189 -10.37 7.91 -8.48
CA ARG A 189 -8.98 8.17 -8.80
C ARG A 189 -8.69 7.87 -10.27
N LEU A 190 -8.74 8.89 -11.12
CA LEU A 190 -8.39 8.77 -12.53
C LEU A 190 -6.88 8.85 -12.79
N TRP A 191 -6.12 9.30 -11.80
CA TRP A 191 -4.66 9.40 -11.89
C TRP A 191 -3.99 8.28 -11.11
N ASP A 192 -2.98 7.64 -11.72
CA ASP A 192 -2.07 6.73 -11.02
C ASP A 192 -0.82 7.47 -10.52
N TYR A 193 -0.28 7.06 -9.36
CA TYR A 193 0.88 7.70 -8.74
C TYR A 193 2.14 7.66 -9.63
N ARG A 194 2.31 6.58 -10.42
CA ARG A 194 3.48 6.37 -11.30
C ARG A 194 3.53 7.37 -12.46
N PRO A 195 2.50 7.52 -13.32
CA PRO A 195 2.50 8.53 -14.37
C PRO A 195 2.43 9.95 -13.79
N LYS A 196 1.75 10.15 -12.65
CA LYS A 196 1.67 11.47 -11.99
C LYS A 196 3.05 12.00 -11.58
N LEU A 197 3.91 11.14 -11.04
CA LEU A 197 5.26 11.53 -10.64
C LEU A 197 6.07 12.10 -11.82
N SER A 198 5.95 11.52 -13.01
CA SER A 198 6.60 12.05 -14.23
C SER A 198 6.06 13.43 -14.59
N VAL A 199 4.74 13.64 -14.48
CA VAL A 199 4.12 14.95 -14.71
C VAL A 199 4.63 16.00 -13.72
N PHE A 200 4.75 15.67 -12.43
CA PHE A 200 5.31 16.59 -11.43
C PHE A 200 6.77 16.93 -11.70
N ARG A 201 7.58 15.94 -12.08
CA ARG A 201 8.99 16.17 -12.41
C ARG A 201 9.16 17.12 -13.58
N GLU A 202 8.40 16.92 -14.65
CA GLU A 202 8.54 17.73 -15.87
C GLU A 202 7.92 19.13 -15.73
N LEU A 203 6.77 19.27 -15.04
CA LEU A 203 6.02 20.52 -15.00
C LEU A 203 6.25 21.36 -13.74
N GLN A 204 6.72 20.76 -12.64
CA GLN A 204 6.71 21.38 -11.32
C GLN A 204 8.04 21.31 -10.55
N GLU A 205 9.09 20.67 -11.11
CA GLU A 205 10.45 20.84 -10.57
C GLU A 205 10.90 22.29 -10.72
N LEU A 206 10.57 22.92 -11.86
CA LEU A 206 10.88 24.30 -12.26
C LEU A 206 12.37 24.68 -12.28
N ARG A 207 13.22 23.95 -11.55
CA ARG A 207 14.66 24.12 -11.43
C ARG A 207 15.31 22.73 -11.32
N PRO A 208 16.50 22.54 -11.91
CA PRO A 208 17.12 21.23 -12.01
C PRO A 208 17.48 20.61 -10.66
N TYR A 209 17.71 21.41 -9.62
CA TYR A 209 18.09 20.92 -8.29
C TYR A 209 16.90 20.53 -7.41
N TYR A 210 15.67 20.77 -7.84
CA TYR A 210 14.48 20.21 -7.19
C TYR A 210 14.15 18.84 -7.76
N ASN A 211 13.49 18.02 -6.95
CA ASN A 211 13.08 16.68 -7.33
C ASN A 211 11.89 16.23 -6.49
N PHE A 212 10.96 15.52 -7.12
CA PHE A 212 9.90 14.78 -6.43
C PHE A 212 10.29 13.30 -6.35
N LEU A 213 10.13 12.68 -5.19
CA LEU A 213 10.52 11.28 -4.96
C LEU A 213 9.35 10.34 -5.17
N GLU A 214 8.21 10.63 -4.55
CA GLU A 214 6.97 9.85 -4.62
C GLU A 214 5.73 10.75 -4.64
N VAL A 215 4.55 10.16 -4.84
CA VAL A 215 3.26 10.85 -4.84
C VAL A 215 2.32 10.09 -3.92
N ASP A 216 1.86 10.77 -2.88
CA ASP A 216 0.95 10.23 -1.88
C ASP A 216 -0.50 10.49 -2.25
N VAL A 217 -1.40 9.61 -1.83
CA VAL A 217 -2.85 9.82 -1.85
C VAL A 217 -3.34 10.11 -0.44
N ASP A 218 -4.13 11.16 -0.31
CA ASP A 218 -4.75 11.59 0.94
C ASP A 218 -6.10 12.29 0.67
N ARG A 219 -6.72 12.88 1.69
CA ARG A 219 -8.01 13.55 1.62
C ARG A 219 -8.02 14.87 2.39
N TYR A 220 -8.73 15.85 1.86
CA TYR A 220 -8.86 17.18 2.45
C TYR A 220 -10.29 17.69 2.27
N GLU A 221 -10.74 18.55 3.18
CA GLU A 221 -11.88 19.42 2.92
C GLU A 221 -11.40 20.63 2.11
N ILE A 222 -11.78 20.71 0.84
CA ILE A 222 -11.41 21.80 -0.08
C ILE A 222 -12.69 22.43 -0.60
N ASP A 223 -12.84 23.74 -0.42
CA ASP A 223 -14.04 24.50 -0.79
C ASP A 223 -15.36 23.94 -0.23
N GLY A 224 -15.30 23.24 0.90
CA GLY A 224 -16.45 22.62 1.57
C GLY A 224 -16.77 21.19 1.13
N ASP A 225 -16.06 20.67 0.13
CA ASP A 225 -16.20 19.30 -0.35
C ASP A 225 -15.09 18.41 0.24
N TYR A 226 -15.44 17.19 0.64
CA TYR A 226 -14.45 16.18 1.02
C TYR A 226 -13.86 15.56 -0.24
N ARG A 227 -12.57 15.83 -0.50
CA ARG A 227 -11.90 15.50 -1.76
C ARG A 227 -10.65 14.66 -1.53
N GLN A 228 -10.48 13.64 -2.35
CA GLN A 228 -9.23 12.89 -2.45
C GLN A 228 -8.22 13.70 -3.28
N VAL A 229 -6.98 13.77 -2.80
CA VAL A 229 -5.88 14.52 -3.42
C VAL A 229 -4.66 13.64 -3.61
N MET A 230 -3.81 14.06 -4.55
CA MET A 230 -2.44 13.57 -4.67
C MET A 230 -1.48 14.67 -4.27
N ILE A 231 -0.55 14.38 -3.37
CA ILE A 231 0.42 15.34 -2.83
C ILE A 231 1.86 14.80 -2.97
N SER A 232 2.82 15.70 -3.19
CA SER A 232 4.24 15.34 -3.23
C SER A 232 5.12 16.48 -2.70
N ALA A 233 6.15 16.12 -1.93
CA ALA A 233 7.14 17.06 -1.40
C ALA A 233 8.17 17.46 -2.47
N ARG A 234 8.45 18.75 -2.58
CA ARG A 234 9.54 19.25 -3.44
C ARG A 234 10.85 19.28 -2.64
N GLU A 235 11.70 18.28 -2.84
CA GLU A 235 12.99 18.16 -2.14
C GLU A 235 14.18 18.56 -3.01
N ILE A 236 15.33 18.83 -2.39
CA ILE A 236 16.57 19.14 -3.11
C ILE A 236 17.34 17.88 -3.48
N ASN A 237 17.73 17.78 -4.75
CA ASN A 237 18.72 16.84 -5.24
C ASN A 237 20.08 17.53 -5.46
N LYS A 238 21.00 17.31 -4.53
CA LYS A 238 22.33 17.94 -4.53
C LYS A 238 23.21 17.50 -5.71
N ASP A 239 22.96 16.33 -6.28
CA ASP A 239 23.72 15.84 -7.44
C ASP A 239 23.47 16.70 -8.70
N LYS A 240 22.33 17.40 -8.75
CA LYS A 240 21.93 18.28 -9.86
C LYS A 240 22.27 19.76 -9.62
N LEU A 241 23.06 20.09 -8.59
CA LEU A 241 23.47 21.47 -8.33
C LEU A 241 24.47 21.98 -9.39
N PRO A 242 24.32 23.23 -9.88
CA PRO A 242 25.24 23.80 -10.88
C PRO A 242 26.71 23.85 -10.42
N SER A 243 26.93 24.06 -9.11
CA SER A 243 28.26 24.08 -8.50
C SER A 243 28.23 23.35 -7.16
N ARG A 244 28.95 22.24 -7.08
CA ARG A 244 28.99 21.33 -5.94
C ARG A 244 30.16 21.64 -4.99
N THR A 245 30.17 22.86 -4.46
CA THR A 245 31.11 23.21 -3.38
C THR A 245 30.53 22.80 -2.03
N TRP A 246 31.41 22.59 -1.03
CA TRP A 246 30.96 22.31 0.34
C TRP A 246 30.02 23.39 0.89
N ILE A 247 30.27 24.66 0.59
CA ILE A 247 29.40 25.77 0.98
C ILE A 247 28.02 25.60 0.34
N ASN A 248 27.95 25.32 -0.96
CA ASN A 248 26.67 25.14 -1.64
C ASN A 248 25.90 23.93 -1.11
N GLU A 249 26.54 22.78 -0.99
CA GLU A 249 25.86 21.54 -0.57
C GLU A 249 25.48 21.51 0.92
N LYS A 250 26.18 22.26 1.77
CA LYS A 250 26.04 22.15 3.24
C LYS A 250 25.52 23.42 3.91
N LEU A 251 25.68 24.60 3.32
CA LEU A 251 25.28 25.89 3.92
C LEU A 251 24.25 26.68 3.10
N VAL A 252 24.21 26.51 1.77
CA VAL A 252 23.30 27.27 0.89
C VAL A 252 22.05 26.44 0.57
N TYR A 253 22.20 25.29 -0.08
CA TYR A 253 21.09 24.43 -0.48
C TYR A 253 20.79 23.40 0.62
N THR A 254 20.13 23.87 1.67
CA THR A 254 19.91 23.11 2.90
C THR A 254 18.57 22.38 2.95
N HIS A 255 17.52 22.86 2.26
CA HIS A 255 16.15 22.38 2.40
C HIS A 255 15.38 22.38 1.08
N GLY A 256 14.40 21.49 0.94
CA GLY A 256 13.39 21.55 -0.12
C GLY A 256 12.39 22.69 0.09
N TYR A 257 11.55 22.98 -0.91
CA TYR A 257 10.65 24.14 -0.85
C TYR A 257 9.26 23.84 -1.44
N GLY A 258 8.29 23.68 -0.54
CA GLY A 258 6.88 23.48 -0.87
C GLY A 258 6.55 22.05 -1.28
N GLY A 259 5.35 21.90 -1.83
CA GLY A 259 4.89 20.67 -2.45
C GLY A 259 3.98 20.98 -3.63
N VAL A 260 3.51 19.92 -4.27
CA VAL A 260 2.49 19.99 -5.32
C VAL A 260 1.31 19.15 -4.87
N MET A 261 0.10 19.68 -5.02
CA MET A 261 -1.14 18.99 -4.71
C MET A 261 -2.08 19.08 -5.90
N THR A 262 -2.68 17.95 -6.29
CA THR A 262 -3.63 17.87 -7.40
C THR A 262 -4.86 17.06 -7.03
N SER A 263 -5.97 17.32 -7.71
CA SER A 263 -7.12 16.42 -7.69
C SER A 263 -6.75 15.04 -8.24
N VAL A 264 -7.38 13.99 -7.71
CA VAL A 264 -7.27 12.62 -8.25
C VAL A 264 -8.18 12.36 -9.43
N SER A 265 -9.24 13.16 -9.61
CA SER A 265 -10.32 12.90 -10.56
C SER A 265 -10.48 14.01 -11.60
N GLU A 266 -10.07 15.23 -11.28
CA GLU A 266 -10.20 16.38 -12.18
C GLU A 266 -9.03 16.46 -13.17
N VAL A 267 -9.38 16.88 -14.38
CA VAL A 267 -8.49 16.90 -15.54
C VAL A 267 -8.72 18.21 -16.28
N SER A 268 -7.64 18.95 -16.49
CA SER A 268 -7.63 20.17 -17.29
C SER A 268 -8.05 19.90 -18.74
N SER A 269 -8.42 20.94 -19.47
CA SER A 269 -8.79 20.85 -20.90
C SER A 269 -7.69 20.25 -21.79
N GLU A 270 -6.43 20.29 -21.35
CA GLU A 270 -5.29 19.74 -22.08
C GLU A 270 -4.97 18.27 -21.73
N GLY A 271 -5.71 17.66 -20.81
CA GLY A 271 -5.46 16.30 -20.31
C GLY A 271 -4.42 16.22 -19.20
N GLY A 272 -3.98 17.36 -18.64
CA GLY A 272 -3.12 17.44 -17.47
C GLY A 272 -3.92 17.49 -16.16
N PRO A 273 -3.27 17.31 -14.99
CA PRO A 273 -3.94 17.39 -13.70
C PRO A 273 -4.43 18.80 -13.36
N GLU A 274 -5.50 18.86 -12.56
CA GLU A 274 -5.94 20.10 -11.91
C GLU A 274 -5.18 20.27 -10.57
N TYR A 275 -4.63 21.47 -10.34
CA TYR A 275 -3.75 21.74 -9.20
C TYR A 275 -4.47 22.51 -8.09
N PHE A 276 -4.34 22.02 -6.86
CA PHE A 276 -4.71 22.72 -5.63
C PHE A 276 -3.54 23.47 -4.99
N MET A 277 -2.32 22.95 -5.20
CA MET A 277 -1.06 23.60 -4.81
C MET A 277 -0.03 23.40 -5.91
N LYS A 278 0.63 24.47 -6.36
CA LYS A 278 1.66 24.42 -7.42
C LYS A 278 2.66 25.57 -7.33
N ASP A 279 3.67 25.50 -8.20
CA ASP A 279 4.65 26.54 -8.48
C ASP A 279 5.57 26.91 -7.29
N ILE A 280 6.37 27.97 -7.49
CA ILE A 280 7.38 28.50 -6.55
C ILE A 280 7.34 30.04 -6.63
N PRO A 281 6.99 30.75 -5.54
CA PRO A 281 6.51 30.21 -4.27
C PRO A 281 5.17 29.45 -4.43
N PRO A 282 4.84 28.50 -3.52
CA PRO A 282 3.62 27.73 -3.62
C PRO A 282 2.36 28.60 -3.68
N GLU A 283 1.63 28.51 -4.78
CA GLU A 283 0.30 29.06 -4.94
C GLU A 283 -0.73 28.00 -4.54
N THR A 284 -1.76 28.40 -3.82
CA THR A 284 -2.79 27.51 -3.26
C THR A 284 -4.18 28.00 -3.62
N VAL A 285 -5.11 27.06 -3.77
CA VAL A 285 -6.55 27.37 -3.85
C VAL A 285 -7.10 27.76 -2.47
N SER A 286 -8.30 28.34 -2.46
CA SER A 286 -9.01 28.73 -1.24
C SER A 286 -9.12 27.54 -0.26
N GLY A 287 -8.85 27.78 1.03
CA GLY A 287 -8.90 26.76 2.08
C GLY A 287 -7.54 26.11 2.43
N LEU A 288 -6.57 26.12 1.52
CA LEU A 288 -5.20 25.68 1.82
C LEU A 288 -4.32 26.89 2.13
N LYS A 289 -3.63 26.87 3.27
CA LYS A 289 -2.69 27.93 3.67
C LYS A 289 -1.33 27.33 3.91
N ILE A 290 -0.28 28.00 3.47
CA ILE A 290 1.11 27.63 3.71
C ILE A 290 1.82 28.81 4.34
N ASP A 291 2.27 28.64 5.57
CA ASP A 291 3.01 29.65 6.32
C ASP A 291 4.52 29.38 6.24
N ASN A 292 4.92 28.10 6.25
CA ASN A 292 6.31 27.69 6.11
C ASN A 292 6.45 26.50 5.15
N PRO A 293 6.86 26.72 3.89
CA PRO A 293 7.02 25.67 2.90
C PRO A 293 8.35 24.91 3.00
N ALA A 294 9.28 25.28 3.89
CA ALA A 294 10.62 24.72 3.91
C ALA A 294 10.67 23.27 4.47
N ILE A 295 11.31 22.37 3.72
CA ILE A 295 11.44 20.94 4.05
C ILE A 295 12.91 20.61 4.35
N TYR A 296 13.28 20.62 5.63
CA TYR A 296 14.62 20.24 6.10
C TYR A 296 14.75 18.73 6.31
N TYR A 297 13.65 18.05 6.64
CA TYR A 297 13.56 16.62 6.88
C TYR A 297 12.55 16.03 5.90
N GLY A 298 12.99 15.03 5.15
CA GLY A 298 12.22 14.43 4.07
C GLY A 298 12.79 13.07 3.69
N GLU A 299 12.53 12.64 2.48
CA GLU A 299 12.85 11.32 1.97
C GLU A 299 14.10 11.28 1.10
N SER A 300 14.63 12.45 0.74
CA SER A 300 15.90 12.57 0.04
C SER A 300 17.05 11.90 0.79
N ARG A 301 18.15 11.67 0.06
CA ARG A 301 19.34 10.99 0.58
C ARG A 301 19.84 11.67 1.86
N ASP A 302 20.21 10.85 2.84
CA ASP A 302 20.69 11.35 4.13
C ASP A 302 22.07 12.01 4.00
N GLU A 303 22.08 13.33 3.88
CA GLU A 303 23.28 14.13 3.94
C GLU A 303 23.17 15.22 4.99
N TYR A 304 24.24 15.39 5.77
CA TYR A 304 24.27 16.49 6.72
C TYR A 304 24.23 17.87 6.02
N VAL A 305 23.60 18.83 6.69
CA VAL A 305 23.64 20.26 6.37
C VAL A 305 23.86 21.04 7.65
N ILE A 306 24.31 22.29 7.54
CA ILE A 306 24.48 23.19 8.66
C ILE A 306 23.62 24.43 8.42
N ALA A 307 22.51 24.49 9.14
CA ALA A 307 21.54 25.56 9.06
C ALA A 307 21.90 26.72 10.00
N ASN A 308 21.32 27.89 9.76
CA ASN A 308 21.56 29.11 10.54
C ASN A 308 23.07 29.43 10.64
N SER A 309 23.77 29.44 9.51
CA SER A 309 25.16 29.89 9.42
C SER A 309 25.23 31.41 9.19
N ARG A 310 26.43 31.97 8.98
CA ARG A 310 26.61 33.34 8.49
C ARG A 310 26.26 33.45 7.01
N VAL A 311 26.41 32.35 6.26
CA VAL A 311 25.92 32.25 4.88
C VAL A 311 24.41 32.06 4.93
N LYS A 312 23.69 32.82 4.10
CA LYS A 312 22.24 32.68 3.96
C LYS A 312 21.90 31.41 3.18
N GLU A 313 20.83 30.76 3.58
CA GLU A 313 20.29 29.56 2.97
C GLU A 313 19.44 29.97 1.77
N PHE A 314 19.60 29.29 0.64
CA PHE A 314 18.78 29.52 -0.53
C PHE A 314 17.36 29.01 -0.26
N ASP A 315 16.36 29.83 -0.58
CA ASP A 315 14.96 29.54 -0.32
C ASP A 315 14.26 29.23 -1.65
N TYR A 316 14.11 30.24 -2.52
CA TYR A 316 13.56 30.07 -3.86
C TYR A 316 14.00 31.18 -4.82
N VAL A 317 13.62 31.06 -6.10
CA VAL A 317 13.80 32.12 -7.09
C VAL A 317 12.46 32.83 -7.33
N HIS A 318 12.45 34.15 -7.31
CA HIS A 318 11.30 34.99 -7.65
C HIS A 318 11.73 36.05 -8.67
N GLU A 319 11.05 36.14 -9.82
CA GLU A 319 11.37 37.12 -10.88
C GLU A 319 12.88 37.17 -11.25
N ASP A 320 13.51 35.99 -11.36
CA ASP A 320 14.95 35.81 -11.61
C ASP A 320 15.91 36.28 -10.49
N GLU A 321 15.39 36.70 -9.34
CA GLU A 321 16.16 36.98 -8.14
C GLU A 321 16.10 35.82 -7.14
N ASN A 322 17.24 35.50 -6.53
CA ASN A 322 17.31 34.48 -5.48
C ASN A 322 16.88 35.08 -4.14
N VAL A 323 15.84 34.48 -3.54
CA VAL A 323 15.41 34.74 -2.18
C VAL A 323 16.19 33.83 -1.23
N PHE A 324 16.61 34.40 -0.10
CA PHE A 324 17.42 33.70 0.90
C PHE A 324 16.86 33.89 2.30
N VAL A 325 17.02 32.87 3.13
CA VAL A 325 16.52 32.81 4.50
C VAL A 325 17.63 32.38 5.47
N HIS A 326 17.39 32.55 6.76
CA HIS A 326 18.15 31.86 7.81
C HIS A 326 17.19 30.95 8.56
N TYR A 327 17.60 29.72 8.83
CA TYR A 327 16.80 28.82 9.64
C TYR A 327 16.53 29.39 11.05
N GLU A 328 15.24 29.48 11.42
CA GLU A 328 14.77 30.01 12.70
C GLU A 328 14.29 28.90 13.66
N GLY A 329 14.23 27.66 13.17
CA GLY A 329 13.76 26.50 13.93
C GLY A 329 14.75 25.95 14.96
N LYS A 330 14.38 24.80 15.53
CA LYS A 330 15.13 24.13 16.60
C LYS A 330 15.76 22.81 16.16
N GLY A 331 15.56 22.39 14.92
CA GLY A 331 16.09 21.16 14.34
C GLY A 331 17.61 21.08 14.37
N GLY A 332 18.13 19.85 14.39
CA GLY A 332 19.57 19.58 14.46
C GLY A 332 20.24 19.94 15.79
N VAL A 333 21.55 19.69 15.83
CA VAL A 333 22.37 19.87 17.04
C VAL A 333 23.15 21.19 16.95
N PRO A 334 23.11 22.06 17.97
CA PRO A 334 23.92 23.28 18.00
C PRO A 334 25.43 22.97 17.94
N LEU A 335 26.13 23.67 17.05
CA LEU A 335 27.59 23.66 16.89
C LEU A 335 28.30 24.61 17.85
N ASN A 336 27.82 24.69 19.08
CA ASN A 336 28.45 25.48 20.13
C ASN A 336 29.68 24.76 20.70
N GLY A 337 30.76 25.51 20.87
CA GLY A 337 31.99 25.01 21.47
C GLY A 337 32.90 24.23 20.51
N PHE A 338 34.20 24.28 20.82
CA PHE A 338 35.26 23.71 19.99
C PHE A 338 35.17 22.18 19.84
N PHE A 339 34.92 21.46 20.94
CA PHE A 339 34.90 19.99 20.92
C PHE A 339 33.78 19.40 20.07
N ARG A 340 32.57 19.99 20.06
CA ARG A 340 31.48 19.53 19.19
C ARG A 340 31.87 19.64 17.72
N LYS A 341 32.47 20.77 17.31
CA LYS A 341 32.98 20.95 15.95
C LYS A 341 34.05 19.91 15.60
N VAL A 342 34.98 19.62 16.51
CA VAL A 342 36.00 18.57 16.31
C VAL A 342 35.36 17.20 16.10
N PHE A 343 34.41 16.79 16.94
CA PHE A 343 33.75 15.49 16.79
C PHE A 343 32.98 15.37 15.47
N TYR A 344 32.26 16.42 15.04
CA TYR A 344 31.58 16.40 13.75
C TYR A 344 32.55 16.44 12.57
N ALA A 345 33.64 17.21 12.66
CA ALA A 345 34.69 17.21 11.65
C ALA A 345 35.30 15.81 11.48
N LEU A 346 35.56 15.09 12.58
CA LEU A 346 36.05 13.71 12.53
C LEU A 346 35.00 12.74 11.98
N ARG A 347 33.74 12.84 12.43
CA ARG A 347 32.64 11.96 12.01
C ARG A 347 32.36 12.06 10.50
N PHE A 348 32.36 13.28 9.97
CA PHE A 348 32.05 13.54 8.55
C PHE A 348 33.31 13.65 7.68
N GLY A 349 34.51 13.52 8.27
CA GLY A 349 35.77 13.65 7.55
C GLY A 349 36.00 15.05 6.96
N GLU A 350 35.44 16.10 7.57
CA GLU A 350 35.38 17.43 6.98
C GLU A 350 35.92 18.51 7.93
N PHE A 351 37.16 18.92 7.68
CA PHE A 351 37.84 19.93 8.49
C PHE A 351 37.22 21.34 8.36
N LYS A 352 36.45 21.62 7.31
CA LYS A 352 35.75 22.91 7.16
C LYS A 352 34.76 23.17 8.29
N ILE A 353 34.20 22.14 8.93
CA ILE A 353 33.33 22.30 10.11
C ILE A 353 34.09 22.97 11.28
N LEU A 354 35.41 22.74 11.37
CA LEU A 354 36.25 23.33 12.41
C LEU A 354 36.81 24.70 12.01
N LEU A 355 37.23 24.85 10.75
CA LEU A 355 38.02 25.98 10.27
C LEU A 355 37.21 27.10 9.58
N SER A 356 35.98 26.82 9.14
CA SER A 356 35.17 27.82 8.43
C SER A 356 34.72 28.94 9.36
N GLU A 357 34.96 30.17 8.92
CA GLU A 357 34.44 31.38 9.53
C GLU A 357 32.97 31.63 9.21
N ASP A 358 32.35 30.82 8.33
CA ASP A 358 30.92 30.92 8.02
C ASP A 358 30.05 30.40 9.17
N LEU A 359 30.64 29.62 10.08
CA LEU A 359 29.90 28.97 11.17
C LEU A 359 29.89 29.83 12.44
N LYS A 360 28.70 30.09 12.98
CA LYS A 360 28.48 30.77 14.26
C LYS A 360 28.08 29.78 15.36
N PRO A 361 28.18 30.12 16.66
CA PRO A 361 27.81 29.20 17.75
C PRO A 361 26.35 28.73 17.71
N GLU A 362 25.46 29.52 17.10
CA GLU A 362 24.03 29.24 16.94
C GLU A 362 23.75 28.32 15.75
N SER A 363 24.74 28.09 14.87
CA SER A 363 24.58 27.19 13.71
C SER A 363 24.26 25.78 14.16
N ARG A 364 23.38 25.11 13.43
CA ARG A 364 22.87 23.79 13.79
C ARG A 364 23.23 22.79 12.73
N ILE A 365 23.95 21.74 13.11
CA ILE A 365 24.23 20.63 12.20
C ILE A 365 23.05 19.65 12.24
N MET A 366 22.43 19.45 11.09
CA MET A 366 21.35 18.51 10.88
C MET A 366 21.92 17.28 10.17
N TYR A 367 21.76 16.11 10.78
CA TYR A 367 22.20 14.81 10.28
C TYR A 367 21.14 13.77 10.65
N TYR A 368 20.97 12.70 9.85
CA TYR A 368 19.76 11.86 9.89
C TYR A 368 18.51 12.68 9.60
N ARG A 369 18.52 13.28 8.40
CA ARG A 369 17.43 14.06 7.79
C ARG A 369 16.47 13.18 7.02
N ASN A 370 16.96 12.07 6.48
CA ASN A 370 16.10 11.06 5.88
C ASN A 370 15.16 10.50 6.96
N ILE A 371 13.86 10.73 6.78
CA ILE A 371 12.85 10.39 7.80
C ILE A 371 12.85 8.90 8.12
N ARG A 372 12.98 8.04 7.11
CA ARG A 372 12.98 6.57 7.25
C ARG A 372 14.19 6.08 8.04
N GLU A 373 15.38 6.65 7.82
CA GLU A 373 16.57 6.31 8.63
C GLU A 373 16.47 6.85 10.06
N ARG A 374 15.94 8.07 10.21
CA ARG A 374 15.85 8.76 11.48
C ARG A 374 14.98 8.00 12.48
N VAL A 375 13.78 7.58 12.06
CA VAL A 375 12.87 6.83 12.94
C VAL A 375 13.45 5.47 13.32
N ARG A 376 14.06 4.75 12.36
CA ARG A 376 14.72 3.45 12.58
C ARG A 376 15.87 3.54 13.58
N LYS A 377 16.57 4.66 13.65
CA LYS A 377 17.62 4.86 14.65
C LYS A 377 17.09 5.09 16.06
N VAL A 378 15.92 5.73 16.19
CA VAL A 378 15.29 5.97 17.50
C VAL A 378 14.63 4.71 18.02
N ALA A 379 13.87 4.00 17.19
CA ALA A 379 13.20 2.76 17.57
C ALA A 379 13.51 1.63 16.58
N PRO A 380 14.70 1.00 16.66
CA PRO A 380 15.13 -0.07 15.74
C PRO A 380 14.41 -1.41 15.96
N PHE A 381 13.65 -1.54 17.04
CA PHE A 381 12.88 -2.73 17.38
C PHE A 381 11.50 -2.77 16.71
N LEU A 382 11.10 -1.71 16.00
CA LEU A 382 9.91 -1.65 15.16
C LEU A 382 10.28 -1.93 13.69
N ILE A 383 9.37 -2.54 12.94
CA ILE A 383 9.41 -2.54 11.47
C ILE A 383 8.66 -1.30 10.99
N TYR A 384 9.14 -0.65 9.93
CA TYR A 384 8.52 0.56 9.40
C TYR A 384 7.96 0.28 8.03
N ASP A 385 6.81 0.88 7.76
CA ASP A 385 6.18 0.87 6.45
C ASP A 385 7.11 1.46 5.38
N SER A 386 6.95 0.93 4.18
CA SER A 386 7.76 1.31 3.03
C SER A 386 7.41 2.69 2.47
N ASP A 387 6.23 3.24 2.73
CA ASP A 387 5.67 4.45 2.11
C ASP A 387 5.19 5.49 3.16
N PRO A 388 6.08 6.35 3.69
CA PRO A 388 5.70 7.46 4.55
C PRO A 388 5.07 8.58 3.72
N TYR A 389 3.98 9.18 4.20
CA TYR A 389 3.20 10.12 3.41
C TYR A 389 3.25 11.55 3.95
N LEU A 390 3.20 12.50 3.03
CA LEU A 390 3.19 13.93 3.33
C LEU A 390 1.77 14.45 3.58
N ILE A 391 1.63 15.29 4.60
CA ILE A 391 0.41 16.05 4.86
C ILE A 391 0.72 17.54 5.04
N LEU A 392 -0.24 18.41 4.69
CA LEU A 392 -0.14 19.86 4.88
C LEU A 392 -1.18 20.31 5.89
N GLU A 393 -0.74 20.66 7.10
CA GLU A 393 -1.64 21.09 8.16
C GLU A 393 -1.04 22.26 8.95
N LYS A 394 -1.90 23.17 9.43
CA LYS A 394 -1.47 24.40 10.14
C LYS A 394 -0.40 25.21 9.40
N GLY A 395 -0.42 25.23 8.07
CA GLY A 395 0.55 25.97 7.28
C GLY A 395 1.94 25.34 7.18
N GLN A 396 2.10 24.07 7.57
CA GLN A 396 3.37 23.35 7.62
C GLN A 396 3.23 21.91 7.13
N PHE A 397 4.33 21.34 6.63
CA PHE A 397 4.38 19.95 6.21
C PHE A 397 4.73 19.01 7.37
N PHE A 398 4.00 17.90 7.46
CA PHE A 398 4.32 16.79 8.35
C PHE A 398 4.41 15.50 7.54
N TRP A 399 5.31 14.62 7.94
CA TRP A 399 5.35 13.24 7.45
C TRP A 399 4.68 12.33 8.47
N ILE A 400 3.89 11.38 7.99
CA ILE A 400 3.39 10.28 8.80
C ILE A 400 4.01 8.99 8.28
N GLN A 401 4.63 8.22 9.18
CA GLN A 401 5.18 6.91 8.87
C GLN A 401 4.58 5.85 9.77
N ASP A 402 4.02 4.83 9.15
CA ASP A 402 3.50 3.65 9.82
C ASP A 402 4.61 2.75 10.36
N ALA A 403 4.39 2.17 11.54
CA ALA A 403 5.31 1.26 12.18
C ALA A 403 4.59 0.10 12.87
N TYR A 404 5.26 -1.05 12.87
CA TYR A 404 4.69 -2.35 13.18
C TYR A 404 5.43 -3.02 14.33
N THR A 405 4.66 -3.65 15.21
CA THR A 405 5.18 -4.67 16.13
C THR A 405 5.17 -6.02 15.44
N PHE A 406 6.21 -6.82 15.70
CA PHE A 406 6.36 -8.13 15.07
C PHE A 406 7.04 -9.12 16.02
N THR A 407 6.78 -10.41 15.79
CA THR A 407 7.52 -11.51 16.43
C THR A 407 7.48 -12.76 15.56
N ASN A 408 8.43 -13.66 15.75
CA ASN A 408 8.45 -14.99 15.14
C ASN A 408 8.15 -16.11 16.16
N ARG A 409 7.53 -15.74 17.28
CA ARG A 409 7.26 -16.65 18.42
C ARG A 409 5.80 -16.68 18.84
N PHE A 410 4.90 -16.19 18.00
CA PHE A 410 3.49 -16.21 18.32
C PHE A 410 2.94 -17.64 18.15
N PRO A 411 2.34 -18.24 19.19
CA PRO A 411 1.90 -19.63 19.16
C PRO A 411 0.97 -19.93 18.00
N TYR A 412 1.20 -21.06 17.31
CA TYR A 412 0.35 -21.61 16.24
C TYR A 412 0.14 -20.73 14.99
N SER A 413 0.63 -19.49 14.97
CA SER A 413 0.42 -18.61 13.83
C SER A 413 1.37 -18.91 12.68
N GLU A 414 0.85 -18.86 11.46
CA GLU A 414 1.60 -19.06 10.23
C GLU A 414 2.61 -17.91 9.98
N PRO A 415 3.89 -18.22 9.72
CA PRO A 415 4.87 -17.20 9.41
C PRO A 415 4.74 -16.68 7.97
N VAL A 416 4.85 -15.36 7.79
CA VAL A 416 4.90 -14.71 6.48
C VAL A 416 6.35 -14.33 6.17
N GLY A 417 6.99 -15.11 5.29
CA GLY A 417 8.35 -14.86 4.83
C GLY A 417 9.35 -14.63 5.97
N ASN A 418 10.06 -13.50 5.93
CA ASN A 418 11.02 -13.09 6.97
C ASN A 418 10.40 -12.17 8.04
N LEU A 419 9.12 -11.82 7.94
CA LEU A 419 8.45 -10.89 8.86
C LEU A 419 8.13 -11.53 10.21
N GLY A 420 8.07 -12.86 10.27
CA GLY A 420 7.67 -13.60 11.47
C GLY A 420 6.24 -14.10 11.36
N ASN A 421 5.64 -14.42 12.49
CA ASN A 421 4.29 -14.99 12.58
C ASN A 421 3.31 -14.12 13.37
N TYR A 422 3.61 -12.82 13.46
CA TYR A 422 2.80 -11.81 14.12
C TYR A 422 3.16 -10.45 13.56
N PHE A 423 2.15 -9.65 13.22
CA PHE A 423 2.37 -8.33 12.63
C PHE A 423 1.16 -7.42 12.86
N ARG A 424 1.35 -6.29 13.55
CA ARG A 424 0.29 -5.31 13.85
C ARG A 424 0.75 -3.88 13.63
N ASN A 425 -0.15 -3.03 13.11
CA ASN A 425 0.07 -1.58 13.01
C ASN A 425 -0.11 -0.92 14.38
N SER A 426 0.94 -1.01 15.20
CA SER A 426 0.88 -0.53 16.57
C SER A 426 1.19 0.96 16.70
N VAL A 427 1.95 1.54 15.76
CA VAL A 427 2.53 2.88 15.95
C VAL A 427 2.42 3.75 14.69
N LYS A 428 1.97 5.00 14.84
CA LYS A 428 2.07 6.07 13.84
C LYS A 428 3.15 7.05 14.26
N VAL A 429 4.13 7.30 13.40
CA VAL A 429 5.20 8.27 13.68
C VAL A 429 4.93 9.55 12.91
N VAL A 430 4.77 10.67 13.61
CA VAL A 430 4.55 11.99 13.00
C VAL A 430 5.83 12.79 13.09
N ILE A 431 6.29 13.33 11.97
CA ILE A 431 7.58 14.01 11.83
C ILE A 431 7.36 15.40 11.25
N ASP A 432 7.80 16.42 11.98
CA ASP A 432 7.82 17.81 11.48
C ASP A 432 8.87 17.94 10.36
N ALA A 433 8.47 18.34 9.16
CA ALA A 433 9.38 18.46 8.01
C ALA A 433 10.40 19.61 8.15
N TYR A 434 10.15 20.60 9.01
CA TYR A 434 11.01 21.75 9.26
C TYR A 434 11.98 21.54 10.43
N ASN A 435 11.52 20.96 11.54
CA ASN A 435 12.34 20.74 12.75
C ASN A 435 12.87 19.31 12.88
N GLY A 436 12.22 18.32 12.28
CA GLY A 436 12.55 16.91 12.43
C GLY A 436 12.21 16.34 13.81
N ASP A 437 11.33 17.02 14.56
CA ASP A 437 10.74 16.51 15.79
C ASP A 437 9.84 15.33 15.46
N MET A 438 9.97 14.23 16.20
CA MET A 438 9.26 12.98 15.96
C MET A 438 8.37 12.65 17.16
N LYS A 439 7.12 12.28 16.90
CA LYS A 439 6.18 11.80 17.91
C LYS A 439 5.71 10.41 17.53
N PHE A 440 5.86 9.45 18.44
CA PHE A 440 5.46 8.05 18.23
C PHE A 440 4.11 7.84 18.93
N TYR A 441 3.04 7.77 18.16
CA TYR A 441 1.70 7.55 18.66
C TYR A 441 1.37 6.06 18.67
N LEU A 442 1.02 5.53 19.85
CA LEU A 442 0.63 4.13 20.02
C LEU A 442 -0.88 3.99 19.76
N MET A 443 -1.22 3.25 18.70
CA MET A 443 -2.59 3.06 18.21
C MET A 443 -3.37 2.04 19.05
N GLU A 444 -2.73 0.96 19.48
CA GLU A 444 -3.34 -0.08 20.31
C GLU A 444 -2.57 -0.22 21.63
N THR A 445 -3.16 0.19 22.74
CA THR A 445 -2.53 0.09 24.08
C THR A 445 -2.67 -1.30 24.70
N ASP A 446 -3.68 -2.05 24.30
CA ASP A 446 -4.07 -3.32 24.94
C ASP A 446 -3.41 -4.54 24.27
N GLU A 447 -2.73 -4.33 23.14
CA GLU A 447 -2.00 -5.37 22.42
C GLU A 447 -0.74 -5.80 23.21
N PRO A 448 -0.49 -7.10 23.42
CA PRO A 448 0.57 -7.59 24.32
C PRO A 448 1.98 -7.04 24.07
N LEU A 449 2.43 -6.95 22.82
CA LEU A 449 3.76 -6.42 22.46
C LEU A 449 3.82 -4.91 22.61
N SER A 450 2.78 -4.20 22.17
CA SER A 450 2.63 -2.75 22.30
C SER A 450 2.63 -2.33 23.77
N ALA A 451 1.87 -3.04 24.61
CA ALA A 451 1.84 -2.82 26.05
C ALA A 451 3.22 -3.06 26.69
N ALA A 452 3.91 -4.14 26.30
CA ALA A 452 5.25 -4.43 26.80
C ALA A 452 6.27 -3.36 26.37
N LEU A 453 6.22 -2.90 25.11
CA LEU A 453 7.09 -1.85 24.59
C LEU A 453 6.81 -0.50 25.25
N SER A 454 5.54 -0.17 25.47
CA SER A 454 5.12 1.03 26.19
C SER A 454 5.65 1.02 27.63
N ALA A 455 5.60 -0.13 28.32
CA ALA A 455 6.14 -0.29 29.66
C ALA A 455 7.68 -0.17 29.72
N ILE A 456 8.40 -0.60 28.68
CA ILE A 456 9.86 -0.49 28.60
C ILE A 456 10.31 0.93 28.23
N TYR A 457 9.58 1.61 27.34
CA TYR A 457 9.93 2.90 26.76
C TYR A 457 8.83 3.95 27.00
N SER A 458 8.52 4.23 28.27
CA SER A 458 7.43 5.12 28.68
C SER A 458 7.49 6.53 28.09
N ASP A 459 8.69 7.06 27.87
CA ASP A 459 8.89 8.43 27.38
C ASP A 459 8.84 8.54 25.85
N LEU A 460 8.88 7.40 25.14
CA LEU A 460 8.89 7.36 23.68
C LEU A 460 7.49 7.42 23.10
N PHE A 461 6.56 6.65 23.68
CA PHE A 461 5.23 6.43 23.14
C PHE A 461 4.18 7.36 23.76
N ILE A 462 3.39 7.98 22.89
CA ILE A 462 2.27 8.84 23.25
C ILE A 462 0.97 8.08 22.88
N PRO A 463 -0.05 8.02 23.75
CA PRO A 463 -1.33 7.41 23.37
C PRO A 463 -1.95 8.07 22.14
N ALA A 464 -2.54 7.29 21.22
CA ALA A 464 -3.21 7.84 20.03
C ALA A 464 -4.37 8.81 20.36
N ALA A 465 -4.97 8.68 21.55
CA ALA A 465 -5.97 9.61 22.05
C ALA A 465 -5.44 11.06 22.17
N GLU A 466 -4.14 11.24 22.44
CA GLU A 466 -3.48 12.55 22.50
C GLU A 466 -3.01 13.06 21.12
N MET A 467 -3.22 12.27 20.06
CA MET A 467 -2.94 12.73 18.70
C MET A 467 -3.89 13.88 18.35
N PRO A 468 -3.36 15.04 17.91
CA PRO A 468 -4.21 16.16 17.53
C PRO A 468 -5.16 15.81 16.39
N ASP A 469 -6.39 16.33 16.44
CA ASP A 469 -7.44 16.00 15.46
C ASP A 469 -7.03 16.30 14.01
N TYR A 470 -6.28 17.40 13.80
CA TYR A 470 -5.77 17.77 12.48
C TYR A 470 -4.76 16.77 11.92
N ILE A 471 -4.05 15.99 12.74
CA ILE A 471 -3.22 14.88 12.26
C ILE A 471 -4.08 13.61 12.13
N ARG A 472 -4.99 13.38 13.09
CA ARG A 472 -5.85 12.19 13.14
C ARG A 472 -6.69 12.03 11.87
N ARG A 473 -7.22 13.13 11.32
CA ARG A 473 -7.98 13.12 10.05
C ARG A 473 -7.19 12.66 8.83
N HIS A 474 -5.86 12.64 8.91
CA HIS A 474 -5.02 12.19 7.80
C HIS A 474 -4.49 10.76 7.98
N ILE A 475 -4.72 10.11 9.12
CA ILE A 475 -4.28 8.73 9.32
C ILE A 475 -4.92 7.84 8.25
N ARG A 476 -4.12 7.09 7.49
CA ARG A 476 -4.63 6.07 6.55
C ARG A 476 -4.34 4.66 7.05
N TYR A 477 -5.17 3.69 6.64
CA TYR A 477 -4.85 2.28 6.88
C TYR A 477 -3.64 1.88 6.03
N PRO A 478 -2.58 1.30 6.63
CA PRO A 478 -1.31 1.06 5.92
C PRO A 478 -1.41 -0.01 4.82
N GLU A 479 -0.73 0.24 3.70
CA GLU A 479 -0.73 -0.70 2.57
C GLU A 479 0.03 -2.00 2.85
N ASP A 480 1.21 -1.95 3.48
CA ASP A 480 2.04 -3.15 3.66
C ASP A 480 1.34 -4.19 4.56
N LEU A 481 0.73 -3.74 5.66
CA LEU A 481 -0.08 -4.63 6.52
C LEU A 481 -1.32 -5.14 5.77
N PHE A 482 -2.00 -4.29 5.01
CA PHE A 482 -3.18 -4.72 4.25
C PHE A 482 -2.83 -5.76 3.18
N LYS A 483 -1.67 -5.63 2.51
CA LYS A 483 -1.14 -6.63 1.56
C LYS A 483 -0.89 -7.97 2.25
N ILE A 484 -0.29 -7.97 3.45
CA ILE A 484 -0.07 -9.19 4.25
C ILE A 484 -1.40 -9.83 4.66
N GLN A 485 -2.34 -9.03 5.15
CA GLN A 485 -3.67 -9.49 5.56
C GLN A 485 -4.45 -10.08 4.38
N ALA A 486 -4.41 -9.42 3.22
CA ALA A 486 -5.03 -9.90 1.99
C ALA A 486 -4.40 -11.22 1.51
N ASP A 487 -3.07 -11.35 1.55
CA ASP A 487 -2.38 -12.59 1.17
C ASP A 487 -2.77 -13.75 2.11
N LEU A 488 -2.83 -13.53 3.42
CA LEU A 488 -3.29 -14.53 4.38
C LEU A 488 -4.76 -14.90 4.17
N LEU A 489 -5.63 -13.93 3.90
CA LEU A 489 -7.05 -14.16 3.65
C LEU A 489 -7.31 -15.05 2.44
N ARG A 490 -6.35 -15.24 1.53
CA ARG A 490 -6.46 -16.21 0.43
C ARG A 490 -6.78 -17.63 0.90
N THR A 491 -6.34 -17.96 2.11
CA THR A 491 -6.56 -19.27 2.75
C THR A 491 -7.28 -19.15 4.09
N TYR A 492 -6.93 -18.16 4.93
CA TYR A 492 -7.42 -18.02 6.31
C TYR A 492 -8.81 -17.38 6.45
N HIS A 493 -9.52 -17.15 5.34
CA HIS A 493 -10.97 -16.94 5.38
C HIS A 493 -11.73 -18.26 5.66
N MET A 494 -11.15 -19.42 5.33
CA MET A 494 -11.71 -20.73 5.66
C MET A 494 -11.55 -21.00 7.16
N ARG A 495 -12.67 -20.97 7.89
CA ARG A 495 -12.69 -21.18 9.35
C ARG A 495 -12.88 -22.63 9.77
N ASP A 496 -13.44 -23.46 8.89
CA ASP A 496 -13.64 -24.89 9.19
C ASP A 496 -12.35 -25.67 8.89
N PRO A 497 -11.79 -26.42 9.87
CA PRO A 497 -10.56 -27.17 9.68
C PRO A 497 -10.60 -28.25 8.59
N VAL A 498 -11.76 -28.83 8.31
CA VAL A 498 -11.92 -29.85 7.25
C VAL A 498 -11.83 -29.20 5.88
N VAL A 499 -12.55 -28.10 5.68
CA VAL A 499 -12.50 -27.30 4.46
C VAL A 499 -11.08 -26.76 4.22
N PHE A 500 -10.43 -26.29 5.28
CA PHE A 500 -9.05 -25.79 5.23
C PHE A 500 -8.04 -26.90 4.86
N TYR A 501 -8.13 -28.06 5.50
CA TYR A 501 -7.25 -29.21 5.21
C TYR A 501 -7.33 -29.65 3.74
N ASN A 502 -8.56 -29.70 3.21
CA ASN A 502 -8.81 -30.06 1.82
C ASN A 502 -8.54 -28.92 0.83
N LYS A 503 -8.32 -27.69 1.31
CA LYS A 503 -8.15 -26.47 0.51
C LYS A 503 -9.28 -26.26 -0.51
N GLU A 504 -10.53 -26.42 -0.06
CA GLU A 504 -11.69 -26.46 -0.97
C GLU A 504 -12.05 -25.09 -1.57
N ASP A 505 -11.76 -23.98 -0.86
CA ASP A 505 -12.08 -22.61 -1.28
C ASP A 505 -10.80 -21.75 -1.24
N LEU A 506 -9.89 -21.94 -2.20
CA LEU A 506 -8.69 -21.10 -2.31
C LEU A 506 -8.96 -19.84 -3.14
N TRP A 507 -8.58 -18.69 -2.60
CA TRP A 507 -8.69 -17.41 -3.29
C TRP A 507 -7.33 -16.94 -3.80
N ASP A 508 -7.38 -15.96 -4.70
CA ASP A 508 -6.24 -15.29 -5.30
C ASP A 508 -6.50 -13.79 -5.41
N ILE A 509 -5.42 -13.02 -5.48
CA ILE A 509 -5.47 -11.60 -5.78
C ILE A 509 -5.48 -11.47 -7.32
N PRO A 510 -6.40 -10.70 -7.92
CA PRO A 510 -6.52 -10.65 -9.37
C PRO A 510 -5.34 -9.95 -10.04
N TYR A 511 -5.18 -10.22 -11.32
CA TYR A 511 -4.21 -9.55 -12.18
C TYR A 511 -4.87 -8.40 -12.95
N GLU A 512 -4.10 -7.33 -13.21
CA GLU A 512 -4.48 -6.18 -14.06
C GLU A 512 -3.44 -5.95 -15.17
N HIS A 513 -3.81 -5.24 -16.25
CA HIS A 513 -2.88 -4.86 -17.29
C HIS A 513 -2.40 -3.42 -17.08
N TYR A 514 -1.16 -3.28 -16.62
CA TYR A 514 -0.54 -1.99 -16.42
C TYR A 514 0.61 -1.76 -17.40
N SER A 515 0.55 -0.67 -18.16
CA SER A 515 1.61 -0.27 -19.11
C SER A 515 2.08 -1.41 -20.05
N GLY A 516 1.16 -2.26 -20.50
CA GLY A 516 1.43 -3.38 -21.42
C GLY A 516 2.02 -4.64 -20.74
N ARG A 517 1.92 -4.75 -19.41
CA ARG A 517 2.30 -5.95 -18.65
C ARG A 517 1.17 -6.37 -17.73
N THR A 518 0.99 -7.67 -17.58
CA THR A 518 0.10 -8.24 -16.57
C THR A 518 0.82 -8.24 -15.22
N ILE A 519 0.26 -7.54 -14.23
CA ILE A 519 0.80 -7.45 -12.87
C ILE A 519 -0.27 -7.85 -11.86
N LEU A 520 0.14 -8.18 -10.64
CA LEU A 520 -0.80 -8.38 -9.53
C LEU A 520 -1.41 -7.02 -9.17
N MET A 521 -2.72 -7.00 -8.94
CA MET A 521 -3.40 -5.78 -8.52
C MET A 521 -2.90 -5.33 -7.14
N GLU A 522 -2.54 -4.05 -7.04
CA GLU A 522 -2.17 -3.42 -5.76
C GLU A 522 -3.43 -2.89 -5.06
N PRO A 523 -3.49 -2.93 -3.71
CA PRO A 523 -4.53 -2.22 -2.97
C PRO A 523 -4.55 -0.73 -3.34
N TYR A 524 -5.74 -0.14 -3.38
CA TYR A 524 -5.89 1.27 -3.73
C TYR A 524 -6.85 1.97 -2.79
N TYR A 525 -6.52 3.22 -2.50
CA TYR A 525 -7.41 4.10 -1.76
C TYR A 525 -8.56 4.58 -2.63
N ALA A 526 -9.76 4.52 -2.08
CA ALA A 526 -11.00 4.96 -2.71
C ALA A 526 -11.94 5.57 -1.66
N PHE A 527 -13.02 6.18 -2.13
CA PHE A 527 -14.15 6.53 -1.27
C PHE A 527 -15.24 5.47 -1.39
N TYR A 528 -15.85 5.14 -0.27
CA TYR A 528 -16.98 4.23 -0.19
C TYR A 528 -17.96 4.71 0.88
N CYS A 529 -19.25 4.58 0.62
CA CYS A 529 -20.31 4.91 1.57
C CYS A 529 -20.80 3.62 2.21
N PHE A 530 -20.55 3.46 3.51
CA PHE A 530 -21.03 2.31 4.27
C PHE A 530 -22.47 2.53 4.71
N GLU A 531 -23.27 1.46 4.73
CA GLU A 531 -24.68 1.53 5.15
C GLU A 531 -24.88 2.06 6.59
N ASP A 532 -23.91 1.84 7.48
CA ASP A 532 -23.96 2.24 8.88
C ASP A 532 -23.69 3.73 9.10
N THR A 533 -22.89 4.37 8.25
CA THR A 533 -22.55 5.80 8.37
C THR A 533 -23.31 6.67 7.38
N GLY A 534 -23.50 6.21 6.15
CA GLY A 534 -24.20 6.95 5.09
C GLY A 534 -23.39 8.08 4.46
N ASP A 535 -22.21 8.38 5.01
CA ASP A 535 -21.27 9.38 4.50
C ASP A 535 -20.10 8.73 3.73
N PRO A 536 -19.49 9.40 2.74
CA PRO A 536 -18.30 8.89 2.06
C PRO A 536 -17.10 8.79 3.01
N GLU A 537 -16.48 7.62 3.06
CA GLU A 537 -15.29 7.36 3.86
C GLU A 537 -14.10 6.94 3.00
N PHE A 538 -12.91 7.35 3.44
CA PHE A 538 -11.65 6.91 2.86
C PHE A 538 -11.32 5.49 3.28
N VAL A 539 -11.18 4.62 2.29
CA VAL A 539 -10.96 3.19 2.47
C VAL A 539 -9.81 2.71 1.61
N LEU A 540 -9.08 1.72 2.11
CA LEU A 540 -8.16 0.92 1.32
C LEU A 540 -8.89 -0.34 0.86
N MET A 541 -8.87 -0.63 -0.43
CA MET A 541 -9.65 -1.71 -1.03
C MET A 541 -8.84 -2.68 -1.88
N LEU A 542 -9.26 -3.94 -1.91
CA LEU A 542 -8.75 -4.95 -2.83
C LEU A 542 -9.80 -6.05 -3.13
N PRO A 543 -10.04 -6.39 -4.40
CA PRO A 543 -10.89 -7.52 -4.79
C PRO A 543 -10.18 -8.88 -4.72
N PHE A 544 -10.96 -9.96 -4.67
CA PHE A 544 -10.50 -11.36 -4.69
C PHE A 544 -11.23 -12.19 -5.75
N THR A 545 -10.50 -13.15 -6.32
CA THR A 545 -11.00 -14.17 -7.26
C THR A 545 -10.68 -15.56 -6.72
N PRO A 546 -11.37 -16.64 -7.13
CA PRO A 546 -10.91 -18.01 -6.86
C PRO A 546 -9.57 -18.28 -7.56
N THR A 547 -8.77 -19.24 -7.08
CA THR A 547 -7.55 -19.66 -7.80
C THR A 547 -7.86 -20.36 -9.14
N THR A 548 -9.07 -20.89 -9.31
CA THR A 548 -9.45 -21.71 -10.48
C THR A 548 -10.14 -20.92 -11.59
N ARG A 549 -10.60 -19.68 -11.32
CA ARG A 549 -11.40 -18.87 -12.24
C ARG A 549 -11.18 -17.39 -11.98
N ASN A 550 -11.45 -16.55 -12.97
CA ASN A 550 -11.18 -15.12 -12.90
C ASN A 550 -12.40 -14.27 -12.49
N ASN A 551 -13.53 -14.88 -12.11
CA ASN A 551 -14.70 -14.16 -11.61
C ASN A 551 -14.47 -13.68 -10.18
N MET A 552 -14.91 -12.46 -9.87
CA MET A 552 -14.80 -11.91 -8.53
C MET A 552 -15.75 -12.65 -7.58
N ILE A 553 -15.28 -12.90 -6.36
CA ILE A 553 -16.05 -13.58 -5.31
C ILE A 553 -16.11 -12.78 -4.01
N SER A 554 -15.19 -11.83 -3.84
CA SER A 554 -15.17 -10.97 -2.68
C SER A 554 -14.40 -9.69 -2.97
N TRP A 555 -14.58 -8.69 -2.12
CA TRP A 555 -13.64 -7.59 -1.96
C TRP A 555 -13.51 -7.24 -0.48
N LEU A 556 -12.32 -6.78 -0.10
CA LEU A 556 -11.98 -6.35 1.26
C LEU A 556 -11.83 -4.83 1.27
N ALA A 557 -12.36 -4.20 2.32
CA ALA A 557 -12.22 -2.78 2.61
C ALA A 557 -11.65 -2.59 4.01
N ALA A 558 -10.65 -1.74 4.18
CA ALA A 558 -10.19 -1.25 5.47
C ALA A 558 -10.51 0.25 5.61
N ARG A 559 -11.21 0.61 6.68
CA ARG A 559 -11.64 1.99 6.96
C ARG A 559 -10.48 2.80 7.53
N SER A 560 -10.33 4.04 7.04
CA SER A 560 -9.28 4.97 7.48
C SER A 560 -9.79 6.14 8.31
N ASP A 561 -11.11 6.35 8.38
CA ASP A 561 -11.68 7.58 8.91
C ASP A 561 -12.33 7.40 10.29
N GLY A 562 -12.15 8.44 11.13
CA GLY A 562 -12.84 8.60 12.41
C GLY A 562 -12.67 7.44 13.39
N ASP A 563 -13.76 7.15 14.10
CA ASP A 563 -13.81 6.09 15.13
C ASP A 563 -13.79 4.68 14.53
N TYR A 564 -13.97 4.56 13.21
CA TYR A 564 -13.96 3.29 12.48
C TYR A 564 -12.59 2.96 11.89
N TYR A 565 -11.56 3.79 12.11
CA TYR A 565 -10.20 3.51 11.68
C TYR A 565 -9.77 2.09 12.08
N GLY A 566 -9.27 1.33 11.11
CA GLY A 566 -8.80 -0.03 11.31
C GLY A 566 -9.86 -1.13 11.20
N GLU A 567 -11.15 -0.77 11.11
CA GLU A 567 -12.19 -1.75 10.86
C GLU A 567 -12.10 -2.29 9.42
N MET A 568 -11.99 -3.61 9.31
CA MET A 568 -11.98 -4.32 8.04
C MET A 568 -13.30 -5.01 7.78
N ILE A 569 -13.83 -4.85 6.57
CA ILE A 569 -15.07 -5.48 6.11
C ILE A 569 -14.79 -6.27 4.84
N LEU A 570 -15.10 -7.56 4.88
CA LEU A 570 -15.01 -8.49 3.77
C LEU A 570 -16.40 -8.70 3.17
N TYR A 571 -16.62 -8.15 1.99
CA TYR A 571 -17.86 -8.30 1.25
C TYR A 571 -17.78 -9.52 0.33
N ARG A 572 -18.66 -10.50 0.53
CA ARG A 572 -18.73 -11.73 -0.27
C ARG A 572 -19.89 -11.67 -1.24
N PHE A 573 -19.64 -12.06 -2.50
CA PHE A 573 -20.71 -12.24 -3.48
C PHE A 573 -21.37 -13.61 -3.32
N PRO A 574 -22.69 -13.73 -3.55
CA PRO A 574 -23.38 -15.01 -3.58
C PRO A 574 -22.79 -15.96 -4.63
N PRO A 575 -22.64 -17.27 -4.33
CA PRO A 575 -21.98 -18.23 -5.23
C PRO A 575 -22.77 -18.51 -6.53
N ASP A 576 -24.04 -18.13 -6.59
CA ASP A 576 -24.93 -18.25 -7.75
C ASP A 576 -24.89 -17.03 -8.68
N GLN A 577 -24.20 -15.95 -8.30
CA GLN A 577 -24.04 -14.75 -9.12
C GLN A 577 -22.67 -14.73 -9.81
N LEU A 578 -22.67 -14.54 -11.14
CA LEU A 578 -21.44 -14.31 -11.89
C LEU A 578 -21.07 -12.82 -11.80
N VAL A 579 -20.00 -12.52 -11.06
CA VAL A 579 -19.43 -11.17 -10.99
C VAL A 579 -18.11 -11.16 -11.74
N TYR A 580 -17.98 -10.31 -12.76
CA TYR A 580 -16.75 -10.19 -13.53
C TYR A 580 -15.58 -9.73 -12.65
N GLY A 581 -14.44 -10.42 -12.71
CA GLY A 581 -13.23 -9.96 -12.02
C GLY A 581 -12.42 -8.98 -12.85
N PRO A 582 -11.45 -8.27 -12.23
CA PRO A 582 -10.58 -7.31 -12.92
C PRO A 582 -9.95 -7.86 -14.21
N HIS A 583 -9.35 -9.04 -14.15
CA HIS A 583 -8.71 -9.66 -15.31
C HIS A 583 -9.68 -10.00 -16.46
N GLN A 584 -10.96 -10.24 -16.16
CA GLN A 584 -11.96 -10.46 -17.19
C GLN A 584 -12.35 -9.13 -17.85
N ILE A 585 -12.58 -8.07 -17.07
CA ILE A 585 -12.86 -6.74 -17.60
C ILE A 585 -11.71 -6.24 -18.48
N GLU A 586 -10.48 -6.46 -18.05
CA GLU A 586 -9.28 -6.22 -18.85
C GLU A 586 -9.31 -6.92 -20.22
N SER A 587 -9.69 -8.20 -20.24
CA SER A 587 -9.79 -8.98 -21.49
C SER A 587 -10.92 -8.49 -22.40
N GLU A 588 -12.05 -8.08 -21.82
CA GLU A 588 -13.17 -7.49 -22.57
C GLU A 588 -12.79 -6.12 -23.15
N ILE A 589 -12.04 -5.29 -22.41
CA ILE A 589 -11.51 -4.02 -22.89
C ILE A 589 -10.56 -4.23 -24.07
N ASP A 590 -9.65 -5.21 -23.97
CA ASP A 590 -8.71 -5.53 -25.06
C ASP A 590 -9.41 -6.10 -26.31
N SER A 591 -10.56 -6.76 -26.12
CA SER A 591 -11.36 -7.35 -27.19
C SER A 591 -12.38 -6.39 -27.81
N ASP A 592 -12.59 -5.22 -27.21
CA ASP A 592 -13.48 -4.20 -27.76
C ASP A 592 -12.86 -3.58 -29.03
N ASP A 593 -13.58 -3.67 -30.15
CA ASP A 593 -13.10 -3.22 -31.46
C ASP A 593 -12.75 -1.73 -31.47
N ALA A 594 -13.54 -0.87 -30.82
CA ALA A 594 -13.34 0.57 -30.83
C ALA A 594 -12.15 0.98 -29.95
N ILE A 595 -12.02 0.37 -28.77
CA ILE A 595 -10.90 0.60 -27.87
C ILE A 595 -9.60 0.10 -28.51
N SER A 596 -9.59 -1.14 -29.01
CA SER A 596 -8.40 -1.77 -29.57
C SER A 596 -7.85 -1.04 -30.80
N GLN A 597 -8.73 -0.58 -31.71
CA GLN A 597 -8.34 0.26 -32.85
C GLN A 597 -7.70 1.57 -32.42
N LEU A 598 -8.28 2.25 -31.42
CA LEU A 598 -7.82 3.54 -30.95
C LEU A 598 -6.49 3.43 -30.17
N VAL A 599 -6.35 2.42 -29.30
CA VAL A 599 -5.08 2.14 -28.60
C VAL A 599 -3.98 1.81 -29.61
N THR A 600 -4.29 1.02 -30.64
CA THR A 600 -3.33 0.70 -31.71
C THR A 600 -2.93 1.94 -32.50
N LEU A 601 -3.87 2.83 -32.84
CA LEU A 601 -3.58 4.08 -33.56
C LEU A 601 -2.73 5.05 -32.73
N TRP A 602 -3.00 5.17 -31.43
CA TRP A 602 -2.24 6.05 -30.53
C TRP A 602 -0.88 5.50 -30.13
N SER A 603 -0.69 4.19 -30.27
CA SER A 603 0.59 3.52 -30.06
C SER A 603 1.42 3.43 -31.34
N GLN A 604 1.26 4.39 -32.27
CA GLN A 604 2.04 4.51 -33.51
C GLN A 604 2.92 5.76 -33.48
N SER A 605 4.01 5.73 -34.25
CA SER A 605 4.75 6.94 -34.67
C SER A 605 5.26 7.85 -33.54
N GLY A 606 5.90 7.28 -32.51
CA GLY A 606 6.61 8.05 -31.48
C GLY A 606 5.76 8.48 -30.29
N SER A 607 4.53 7.95 -30.15
CA SER A 607 3.71 8.04 -28.94
C SER A 607 3.45 6.66 -28.35
N ARG A 608 3.25 6.64 -27.02
CA ARG A 608 2.96 5.43 -26.25
C ARG A 608 1.67 5.62 -25.47
N VAL A 609 0.78 4.64 -25.54
CA VAL A 609 -0.40 4.56 -24.67
C VAL A 609 0.00 3.88 -23.36
N ILE A 610 -0.45 4.46 -22.25
CA ILE A 610 -0.34 3.85 -20.92
C ILE A 610 -1.74 3.56 -20.43
N ARG A 611 -2.04 2.27 -20.22
CA ARG A 611 -3.20 1.81 -19.46
C ARG A 611 -2.91 2.01 -17.97
N GLY A 612 -3.77 2.75 -17.29
CA GLY A 612 -3.68 2.99 -15.85
C GLY A 612 -4.15 1.79 -15.04
N ASN A 613 -4.27 1.98 -13.73
CA ASN A 613 -4.80 0.96 -12.84
C ASN A 613 -6.32 0.82 -13.04
N LEU A 614 -6.82 -0.42 -13.05
CA LEU A 614 -8.26 -0.68 -13.11
C LEU A 614 -8.85 -0.52 -11.71
N ILE A 615 -9.83 0.35 -11.53
CA ILE A 615 -10.45 0.60 -10.22
C ILE A 615 -11.85 -0.01 -10.20
N VAL A 616 -12.12 -0.83 -9.17
CA VAL A 616 -13.44 -1.40 -8.91
C VAL A 616 -14.11 -0.60 -7.81
N ILE A 617 -15.16 0.14 -8.15
CA ILE A 617 -15.90 0.98 -7.20
C ILE A 617 -17.31 0.40 -7.01
N PRO A 618 -17.62 -0.13 -5.81
CA PRO A 618 -18.98 -0.44 -5.43
C PRO A 618 -19.78 0.85 -5.23
N VAL A 619 -20.92 0.96 -5.92
CA VAL A 619 -21.88 2.06 -5.78
C VAL A 619 -23.25 1.45 -5.54
N GLU A 620 -23.80 1.67 -4.35
CA GLU A 620 -25.01 0.98 -3.88
C GLU A 620 -24.84 -0.55 -4.00
N ASN A 621 -25.73 -1.22 -4.75
CA ASN A 621 -25.69 -2.67 -5.01
C ASN A 621 -25.14 -3.01 -6.41
N SER A 622 -24.24 -2.16 -6.92
CA SER A 622 -23.66 -2.27 -8.26
C SER A 622 -22.14 -2.11 -8.22
N LEU A 623 -21.46 -2.63 -9.25
CA LEU A 623 -20.00 -2.52 -9.39
C LEU A 623 -19.66 -1.77 -10.67
N LEU A 624 -18.93 -0.68 -10.50
CA LEU A 624 -18.44 0.15 -11.58
C LEU A 624 -16.93 -0.09 -11.74
N TYR A 625 -16.49 -0.34 -12.97
CA TYR A 625 -15.08 -0.53 -13.30
C TYR A 625 -14.60 0.67 -14.11
N ILE A 626 -13.55 1.34 -13.64
CA ILE A 626 -13.00 2.54 -14.29
C ILE A 626 -11.52 2.33 -14.58
N GLU A 627 -11.12 2.61 -15.82
CA GLU A 627 -9.72 2.55 -16.24
C GLU A 627 -9.32 3.80 -17.04
N PRO A 628 -8.30 4.56 -16.60
CA PRO A 628 -7.81 5.72 -17.33
C PRO A 628 -6.81 5.31 -18.43
N LEU A 629 -6.91 5.95 -19.59
CA LEU A 629 -5.96 5.85 -20.70
C LEU A 629 -5.16 7.15 -20.86
N TYR A 630 -3.84 7.03 -20.71
CA TYR A 630 -2.90 8.13 -20.93
C TYR A 630 -2.16 7.99 -22.25
N ILE A 631 -1.75 9.11 -22.82
CA ILE A 631 -0.81 9.17 -23.94
C ILE A 631 0.39 10.02 -23.53
N GLU A 632 1.59 9.53 -23.84
CA GLU A 632 2.82 10.30 -23.74
C GLU A 632 3.63 10.21 -25.05
N ALA A 633 4.51 11.18 -25.28
CA ALA A 633 5.48 11.11 -26.36
C ALA A 633 6.71 10.29 -25.91
N GLU A 634 7.35 9.57 -26.83
CA GLU A 634 8.55 8.78 -26.51
C GLU A 634 9.73 9.65 -26.07
N ALA A 635 9.87 10.84 -26.67
CA ALA A 635 10.96 11.77 -26.39
C ALA A 635 10.75 12.57 -25.08
N VAL A 636 9.50 12.94 -24.79
CA VAL A 636 9.14 13.75 -23.60
C VAL A 636 7.98 13.06 -22.89
N ARG A 637 8.30 12.41 -21.77
CA ARG A 637 7.38 11.55 -21.00
C ARG A 637 6.52 12.37 -20.06
N ILE A 638 5.58 13.11 -20.63
CA ILE A 638 4.51 13.79 -19.90
C ILE A 638 3.19 13.09 -20.23
N PRO A 639 2.76 12.10 -19.44
CA PRO A 639 1.48 11.44 -19.61
C PRO A 639 0.32 12.44 -19.52
N ARG A 640 -0.55 12.43 -20.52
CA ARG A 640 -1.80 13.18 -20.53
C ARG A 640 -2.97 12.20 -20.55
N LEU A 641 -3.94 12.39 -19.65
CA LEU A 641 -5.17 11.62 -19.69
C LEU A 641 -5.95 12.01 -20.94
N ARG A 642 -6.33 11.01 -21.75
CA ARG A 642 -7.08 11.24 -22.99
C ARG A 642 -8.46 10.62 -22.98
N ARG A 643 -8.60 9.45 -22.36
CA ARG A 643 -9.86 8.71 -22.30
C ARG A 643 -9.99 8.00 -20.97
N ILE A 644 -11.24 7.74 -20.62
CA ILE A 644 -11.63 6.96 -19.45
C ILE A 644 -12.56 5.88 -19.96
N ILE A 645 -12.16 4.64 -19.72
CA ILE A 645 -12.97 3.47 -20.00
C ILE A 645 -13.82 3.23 -18.76
N ALA A 646 -15.11 3.01 -18.96
CA ALA A 646 -16.03 2.65 -17.90
C ALA A 646 -16.77 1.38 -18.29
N SER A 647 -16.87 0.43 -17.36
CA SER A 647 -17.64 -0.79 -17.54
C SER A 647 -18.62 -1.01 -16.41
N TYR A 648 -19.82 -1.44 -16.78
CA TYR A 648 -20.91 -1.79 -15.87
C TYR A 648 -21.83 -2.79 -16.57
N ASN A 649 -22.16 -3.88 -15.86
CA ASN A 649 -23.09 -4.91 -16.31
C ASN A 649 -22.81 -5.44 -17.75
N GLY A 650 -21.54 -5.71 -18.06
CA GLY A 650 -21.10 -6.22 -19.37
C GLY A 650 -21.08 -5.19 -20.50
N ARG A 651 -21.50 -3.94 -20.24
CA ARG A 651 -21.35 -2.83 -21.19
C ARG A 651 -20.02 -2.12 -20.94
N ILE A 652 -19.30 -1.80 -22.00
CA ILE A 652 -18.06 -1.03 -21.96
C ILE A 652 -18.25 0.21 -22.81
N VAL A 653 -17.82 1.36 -22.28
CA VAL A 653 -17.85 2.64 -23.00
C VAL A 653 -16.56 3.40 -22.74
N MET A 654 -16.26 4.35 -23.61
CA MET A 654 -15.05 5.17 -23.51
C MET A 654 -15.39 6.65 -23.68
N GLY A 655 -15.21 7.43 -22.62
CA GLY A 655 -15.47 8.87 -22.61
C GLY A 655 -14.20 9.71 -22.56
N ALA A 656 -14.29 10.99 -22.92
CA ALA A 656 -13.21 11.97 -22.72
C ALA A 656 -13.11 12.44 -21.25
N THR A 657 -14.21 12.38 -20.52
CA THR A 657 -14.31 12.72 -19.09
C THR A 657 -15.08 11.64 -18.36
N LEU A 658 -14.91 11.53 -17.04
CA LEU A 658 -15.61 10.54 -16.23
C LEU A 658 -17.13 10.72 -16.36
N LYS A 659 -17.58 11.98 -16.28
CA LYS A 659 -18.99 12.33 -16.48
C LYS A 659 -19.53 11.87 -17.84
N SER A 660 -18.77 12.07 -18.92
CA SER A 660 -19.15 11.64 -20.26
C SER A 660 -19.24 10.11 -20.35
N ALA A 661 -18.24 9.40 -19.82
CA ALA A 661 -18.20 7.94 -19.82
C ALA A 661 -19.40 7.36 -19.05
N LEU A 662 -19.68 7.88 -17.85
CA LEU A 662 -20.81 7.42 -17.03
C LEU A 662 -22.17 7.72 -17.65
N THR A 663 -22.32 8.89 -18.27
CA THR A 663 -23.58 9.25 -18.96
C THR A 663 -23.86 8.29 -20.13
N GLU A 664 -22.82 7.95 -20.89
CA GLU A 664 -22.92 6.99 -21.99
C GLU A 664 -23.19 5.56 -21.48
N LEU A 665 -22.55 5.18 -20.37
CA LEU A 665 -22.66 3.86 -19.75
C LEU A 665 -24.09 3.57 -19.26
N ILE A 666 -24.69 4.50 -18.52
CA ILE A 666 -26.05 4.35 -17.97
C ILE A 666 -27.11 4.57 -19.04
N GLY A 667 -26.86 5.45 -20.00
CA GLY A 667 -27.76 5.65 -21.13
C GLY A 667 -29.12 6.24 -20.74
N GLU A 668 -29.12 7.51 -20.33
CA GLU A 668 -30.22 8.41 -20.67
C GLU A 668 -29.71 9.64 -21.45
N TYR A 669 -29.45 9.39 -22.73
CA TYR A 669 -30.00 10.22 -23.82
C TYR A 669 -30.44 9.38 -25.03
N ALA A 670 -30.69 8.08 -24.85
CA ALA A 670 -31.05 7.20 -25.96
C ALA A 670 -31.92 5.96 -25.60
N THR A 671 -32.78 5.99 -24.57
CA THR A 671 -33.79 4.91 -24.43
C THR A 671 -35.05 5.27 -23.64
N SER A 672 -35.57 6.49 -23.73
CA SER A 672 -36.93 6.82 -23.26
C SER A 672 -37.46 8.12 -23.87
N SER A 673 -36.57 9.04 -24.24
CA SER A 673 -36.84 10.22 -25.06
C SER A 673 -36.81 9.94 -26.56
N ASP A 674 -36.04 8.97 -27.08
CA ASP A 674 -35.96 8.68 -28.52
C ASP A 674 -37.02 7.68 -29.05
N ARG A 675 -37.97 7.26 -28.20
CA ARG A 675 -39.26 6.65 -28.63
C ARG A 675 -40.45 7.57 -28.45
N ARG A 676 -40.35 8.63 -27.65
CA ARG A 676 -41.41 9.66 -27.55
C ARG A 676 -41.14 10.85 -28.47
N ILE A 677 -39.89 11.25 -28.66
CA ILE A 677 -39.50 12.27 -29.64
C ILE A 677 -39.60 11.71 -31.06
N LYS A 678 -39.18 10.46 -31.30
CA LYS A 678 -39.36 9.80 -32.62
C LYS A 678 -40.82 9.45 -32.98
N MET A 679 -41.75 9.53 -32.02
CA MET A 679 -43.20 9.37 -32.24
C MET A 679 -43.96 10.71 -32.19
N LEU A 680 -43.33 11.80 -31.76
CA LEU A 680 -43.85 13.18 -31.79
C LEU A 680 -43.25 14.02 -32.94
N GLU A 681 -42.06 13.69 -33.45
CA GLU A 681 -41.42 14.32 -34.61
C GLU A 681 -41.88 13.71 -35.94
N THR A 682 -42.28 12.42 -35.98
CA THR A 682 -42.90 11.81 -37.16
C THR A 682 -44.27 12.41 -37.52
N GLY A 683 -44.90 13.16 -36.62
CA GLY A 683 -46.15 13.88 -36.89
C GLY A 683 -45.97 15.28 -37.50
N LYS A 684 -44.83 15.95 -37.27
CA LYS A 684 -44.59 17.33 -37.74
C LYS A 684 -43.64 17.42 -38.93
N GLU A 685 -42.71 16.49 -39.10
CA GLU A 685 -41.86 16.46 -40.31
C GLU A 685 -42.63 15.99 -41.57
N ASP A 686 -43.66 15.16 -41.43
CA ASP A 686 -44.46 14.67 -42.58
C ASP A 686 -45.47 15.72 -43.11
N THR A 687 -45.76 16.79 -42.36
CA THR A 687 -46.62 17.90 -42.82
C THR A 687 -45.83 19.03 -43.49
N LEU A 688 -44.65 19.38 -42.95
CA LEU A 688 -43.77 20.38 -43.57
C LEU A 688 -43.13 19.86 -44.87
N ALA A 689 -42.65 18.61 -44.88
CA ALA A 689 -42.04 18.00 -46.07
C ALA A 689 -43.07 17.72 -47.18
N ARG A 690 -44.34 17.46 -46.84
CA ARG A 690 -45.44 17.33 -47.81
C ARG A 690 -45.84 18.69 -48.40
N GLY A 691 -45.95 19.73 -47.56
CA GLY A 691 -46.25 21.10 -48.01
C GLY A 691 -45.15 21.70 -48.89
N LEU A 692 -43.87 21.50 -48.55
CA LEU A 692 -42.75 21.96 -49.38
C LEU A 692 -42.62 21.17 -50.69
N ARG A 693 -42.93 19.86 -50.71
CA ARG A 693 -42.99 19.09 -51.97
C ARG A 693 -44.15 19.51 -52.88
N GLU A 694 -45.30 19.86 -52.32
CA GLU A 694 -46.45 20.35 -53.08
C GLU A 694 -46.19 21.74 -53.67
N LEU A 695 -45.60 22.65 -52.88
CA LEU A 695 -45.17 23.97 -53.35
C LEU A 695 -44.05 23.88 -54.39
N ALA A 696 -43.10 22.94 -54.23
CA ALA A 696 -42.06 22.68 -55.24
C ALA A 696 -42.64 22.12 -56.55
N GLY A 697 -43.66 21.27 -56.46
CA GLY A 697 -44.40 20.77 -57.63
C GLY A 697 -45.12 21.89 -58.37
N GLN A 698 -45.86 22.75 -57.65
CA GLN A 698 -46.54 23.91 -58.22
C GLN A 698 -45.56 24.92 -58.83
N ALA A 699 -44.41 25.17 -58.19
CA ALA A 699 -43.36 26.01 -58.74
C ALA A 699 -42.81 25.45 -60.06
N SER A 700 -42.62 24.14 -60.16
CA SER A 700 -42.15 23.48 -61.38
C SER A 700 -43.15 23.60 -62.52
N GLU A 701 -44.45 23.39 -62.26
CA GLU A 701 -45.51 23.52 -63.27
C GLU A 701 -45.64 24.96 -63.79
N VAL A 702 -45.65 25.95 -62.89
CA VAL A 702 -45.72 27.37 -63.26
C VAL A 702 -44.47 27.79 -64.04
N TYR A 703 -43.29 27.24 -63.69
CA TYR A 703 -42.06 27.48 -64.44
C TYR A 703 -42.09 26.88 -65.84
N GLU A 704 -42.65 25.68 -66.02
CA GLU A 704 -42.83 25.08 -67.35
C GLU A 704 -43.83 25.86 -68.21
N GLU A 705 -44.95 26.31 -67.65
CA GLU A 705 -45.90 27.20 -68.34
C GLU A 705 -45.27 28.55 -68.70
N MET A 706 -44.45 29.11 -67.81
CA MET A 706 -43.70 30.33 -68.05
C MET A 706 -42.74 30.14 -69.25
N LEU A 707 -41.97 29.05 -69.30
CA LEU A 707 -41.10 28.74 -70.43
C LEU A 707 -41.88 28.50 -71.74
N LYS A 708 -43.08 27.93 -71.66
CA LYS A 708 -43.96 27.72 -72.82
C LYS A 708 -44.46 29.05 -73.37
N ASN A 709 -44.88 29.98 -72.51
CA ASN A 709 -45.33 31.33 -72.89
C ASN A 709 -44.17 32.18 -73.43
N GLN A 710 -42.96 32.02 -72.88
CA GLN A 710 -41.75 32.66 -73.41
C GLN A 710 -41.47 32.20 -74.86
N ARG A 711 -41.56 30.89 -75.12
CA ARG A 711 -41.34 30.33 -76.47
C ARG A 711 -42.45 30.72 -77.45
N ALA A 712 -43.66 30.96 -76.97
CA ALA A 712 -44.78 31.44 -77.76
C ALA A 712 -44.74 32.98 -78.02
N GLY A 713 -43.83 33.70 -77.36
CA GLY A 713 -43.67 35.15 -77.50
C GLY A 713 -44.74 35.98 -76.77
N ASP A 714 -45.53 35.36 -75.88
CA ASP A 714 -46.55 36.05 -75.08
C ASP A 714 -45.94 36.55 -73.77
N TRP A 715 -45.38 37.76 -73.84
CA TRP A 715 -44.67 38.39 -72.73
C TRP A 715 -45.59 38.85 -71.59
N ALA A 716 -46.87 39.10 -71.87
CA ALA A 716 -47.83 39.47 -70.84
C ALA A 716 -48.15 38.25 -69.96
N ALA A 717 -48.49 37.11 -70.58
CA ALA A 717 -48.73 35.87 -69.86
C ALA A 717 -47.46 35.32 -69.18
N TYR A 718 -46.28 35.56 -69.76
CA TYR A 718 -44.99 35.26 -69.11
C TYR A 718 -44.81 36.06 -67.81
N GLY A 719 -45.07 37.38 -67.84
CA GLY A 719 -44.92 38.25 -66.68
C GLY A 719 -45.87 37.87 -65.53
N GLU A 720 -47.10 37.47 -65.84
CA GLU A 720 -48.05 36.97 -64.85
C GLU A 720 -47.57 35.68 -64.18
N LYS A 721 -47.05 34.74 -64.97
CA LYS A 721 -46.52 33.46 -64.45
C LYS A 721 -45.24 33.64 -63.64
N LEU A 722 -44.40 34.61 -64.00
CA LEU A 722 -43.23 34.97 -63.21
C LEU A 722 -43.62 35.52 -61.83
N ALA A 723 -44.62 36.41 -61.76
CA ALA A 723 -45.12 36.93 -60.49
C ALA A 723 -45.82 35.85 -59.65
N GLU A 724 -46.46 34.87 -60.29
CA GLU A 724 -47.05 33.69 -59.62
C GLU A 724 -45.95 32.78 -59.03
N LEU A 725 -44.87 32.54 -59.77
CA LEU A 725 -43.71 31.77 -59.31
C LEU A 725 -43.01 32.44 -58.12
N GLU A 726 -42.79 33.76 -58.18
CA GLU A 726 -42.20 34.51 -57.06
C GLU A 726 -43.02 34.39 -55.78
N LYS A 727 -44.37 34.43 -55.87
CA LYS A 727 -45.25 34.22 -54.71
C LYS A 727 -45.14 32.81 -54.13
N ILE A 728 -44.97 31.78 -54.96
CA ILE A 728 -44.79 30.40 -54.49
C ILE A 728 -43.44 30.25 -53.78
N ILE A 729 -42.38 30.84 -54.32
CA ILE A 729 -41.05 30.83 -53.69
C ILE A 729 -41.06 31.59 -52.35
N LEU A 730 -41.75 32.72 -52.27
CA LEU A 730 -41.95 33.46 -51.02
C LEU A 730 -42.68 32.60 -49.98
N LYS A 731 -43.75 31.91 -50.37
CA LYS A 731 -44.46 30.97 -49.48
C LYS A 731 -43.58 29.81 -49.04
N MET A 732 -42.73 29.26 -49.90
CA MET A 732 -41.76 28.23 -49.52
C MET A 732 -40.78 28.76 -48.47
N LYS A 733 -40.28 29.99 -48.65
CA LYS A 733 -39.38 30.63 -47.68
C LYS A 733 -40.06 30.84 -46.32
N GLU A 734 -41.29 31.37 -46.32
CA GLU A 734 -42.11 31.54 -45.09
C GLU A 734 -42.50 30.20 -44.43
N SER A 735 -42.46 29.10 -45.17
CA SER A 735 -42.71 27.75 -44.64
C SER A 735 -41.46 27.11 -44.01
N THR A 736 -40.28 27.73 -44.15
CA THR A 736 -39.00 27.20 -43.67
C THR A 736 -38.42 27.99 -42.49
N ASP A 737 -38.88 29.23 -42.29
CA ASP A 737 -38.65 30.09 -41.10
C ASP A 737 -39.70 29.82 -40.02
#